data_AF-A0A1W7CVC9-F1
#
_entry.id   AF-A0A1W7CVC9-F1
#
_cell.length_a   1.000
_cell.length_b   1.000
_cell.length_c   1.000
_cell.angle_alpha   90.00
_cell.angle_beta   90.00
_cell.angle_gamma   90.00
#
_symmetry.space_group_name_H-M   'P 1'
#
loop_
_entity.id
_entity.type
_entity.pdbx_description
1 polymer ?
#
loop_
_entity_poly.entity_id
_entity_poly.type
_entity_poly.pdbx_seq_one_letter_code
_entity_poly.pdbx_strand_id
1 'polypeptide(L)'
;MRFRRGSTIGSPAGSRTGSRTRKRSRRLVIAGAVALSMPLGLTAAAQGSAGSPFGDEPEPLQYEEQFLSLYETIKDPANGYFSDEGIPYHSVETLIVEAPDHGHQTTSEAYSYLIWLEAQYGQVTGDWQPFNDAWALMEEWMIPSADEQPSNSFYDPGSPATYAPESTDPADYPAPMDPAVPVGQDPLADELSGTYGSDEIYGMHWLQDVDDTYGYGATCGGTAGDPTFINTFQRGPQESTWETVTHPSCEDFSYGGENGYLDLFTEDAGYAEQWRYTNAPDADARAVQAAYWANQWAAEQGNAAAVAGTVEKAARMGDYLRYSMYDKYFKEIGDCVGPSACPAGTGKDSNHQLMSWYYAWGGALDSSAGWAWRIGSSYAHFGYQNPMAAYVLSTDDALIPQSPTAGEDWGNSLDRMIEFYTWLQSAEGAIAGGATNSWEGHYGEAPAGTPTFYGMYYDEKPVYHDPPSNRWFGMQAWSMQRLAEYYHVSGDERVAPVLDKWADWVVGEVTIGEGGDFQIPAELSWSGAPDTWDPDNPGDNSGLHVEVTAYSQDVGVTGSLANALSFYAAASGDTAARETAAGLLDALLAHQDEQGIAVPETRGDYSRFGDEVYIPEGWSGTMPNGDVIEPGATFESIRTFYHDDPAWPQVEEYLNGGDAPTFEYHRFWAQADIAIALATYTQLFGAEE
;
A
#
# COMPACT_ATOMS: atom_id res chain seq x y z
N MET A 1 16.38 18.08 -27.02
CA MET A 1 17.24 17.31 -27.94
C MET A 1 16.78 15.86 -27.79
N ARG A 2 15.89 15.38 -28.66
CA ARG A 2 15.02 14.22 -28.39
C ARG A 2 15.75 12.89 -28.61
N PHE A 3 15.83 12.05 -27.58
CA PHE A 3 16.15 10.63 -27.72
C PHE A 3 14.83 9.83 -27.77
N ARG A 4 14.72 8.95 -28.77
CA ARG A 4 13.67 7.94 -28.87
C ARG A 4 13.85 6.92 -27.75
N ARG A 5 12.81 6.61 -26.96
CA ARG A 5 12.65 5.28 -26.35
C ARG A 5 12.42 4.29 -27.49
N GLY A 6 13.18 3.20 -27.52
CA GLY A 6 13.16 2.24 -28.63
C GLY A 6 14.35 1.30 -28.58
N SER A 7 14.26 0.28 -27.74
CA SER A 7 15.14 -0.90 -27.76
C SER A 7 14.36 -2.08 -28.30
N THR A 8 14.55 -2.37 -29.59
CA THR A 8 14.11 -3.62 -30.21
C THR A 8 15.02 -4.77 -29.76
N ILE A 9 14.49 -5.72 -28.99
CA ILE A 9 15.16 -7.01 -28.76
C ILE A 9 14.62 -8.02 -29.77
N GLY A 10 15.48 -8.41 -30.71
CA GLY A 10 15.16 -9.39 -31.74
C GLY A 10 15.29 -10.83 -31.23
N SER A 11 14.24 -11.62 -31.44
CA SER A 11 14.28 -13.09 -31.37
C SER A 11 15.30 -13.70 -32.33
N PRO A 12 15.98 -14.79 -31.91
CA PRO A 12 16.39 -15.81 -32.87
C PRO A 12 15.89 -17.19 -32.47
N ALA A 13 15.06 -17.76 -33.35
CA ALA A 13 14.75 -19.17 -33.37
C ALA A 13 15.96 -20.02 -33.82
N GLY A 14 16.14 -21.19 -33.19
CA GLY A 14 16.30 -22.43 -33.97
C GLY A 14 17.67 -23.14 -34.01
N SER A 15 17.76 -24.17 -33.16
CA SER A 15 18.38 -25.49 -33.39
C SER A 15 19.88 -25.68 -33.17
N ARG A 16 20.22 -26.59 -32.23
CA ARG A 16 20.92 -27.86 -32.55
C ARG A 16 20.95 -28.83 -31.36
N THR A 17 20.66 -30.07 -31.74
CA THR A 17 20.74 -31.35 -31.02
C THR A 17 22.03 -31.58 -30.22
N GLY A 18 21.90 -32.19 -29.03
CA GLY A 18 23.02 -32.69 -28.26
C GLY A 18 22.62 -33.56 -27.07
N SER A 19 22.34 -34.85 -27.30
CA SER A 19 22.10 -35.81 -26.22
C SER A 19 23.36 -35.98 -25.35
N ARG A 20 23.28 -35.76 -24.04
CA ARG A 20 24.27 -36.29 -23.08
C ARG A 20 23.59 -36.75 -21.79
N THR A 21 23.60 -38.06 -21.62
CA THR A 21 23.27 -38.83 -20.42
C THR A 21 24.13 -38.40 -19.22
N ARG A 22 23.48 -37.93 -18.13
CA ARG A 22 24.12 -37.71 -16.83
C ARG A 22 23.97 -38.96 -15.95
N LYS A 23 25.10 -39.58 -15.63
CA LYS A 23 25.22 -40.70 -14.68
C LYS A 23 24.95 -40.19 -13.26
N ARG A 24 23.96 -40.77 -12.57
CA ARG A 24 23.78 -40.66 -11.11
C ARG A 24 24.94 -41.35 -10.39
N SER A 25 25.75 -40.61 -9.65
CA SER A 25 26.70 -41.16 -8.67
C SER A 25 26.02 -41.28 -7.31
N ARG A 26 25.67 -42.51 -6.91
CA ARG A 26 25.31 -42.84 -5.52
C ARG A 26 26.55 -42.73 -4.65
N ARG A 27 26.51 -41.92 -3.59
CA ARG A 27 27.45 -42.03 -2.47
C ARG A 27 26.78 -42.78 -1.34
N LEU A 28 27.37 -43.94 -1.03
CA LEU A 28 27.10 -44.77 0.13
C LEU A 28 27.79 -44.12 1.34
N VAL A 29 27.09 -43.90 2.44
CA VAL A 29 27.71 -43.70 3.76
C VAL A 29 27.18 -44.80 4.68
N ILE A 30 28.10 -45.63 5.17
CA ILE A 30 27.89 -46.65 6.20
C ILE A 30 28.66 -46.20 7.44
N ALA A 31 27.97 -46.16 8.60
CA ALA A 31 28.42 -46.48 9.97
C ALA A 31 27.66 -45.56 10.96
N GLY A 32 27.12 -46.01 12.09
CA GLY A 32 27.16 -47.32 12.73
C GLY A 32 26.17 -47.35 13.90
N ALA A 33 25.65 -48.54 14.19
CA ALA A 33 24.69 -48.79 15.24
C ALA A 33 25.34 -48.77 16.63
N VAL A 34 24.71 -48.08 17.58
CA VAL A 34 24.85 -48.34 19.02
C VAL A 34 23.47 -48.69 19.55
N ALA A 35 23.29 -49.97 19.88
CA ALA A 35 22.10 -50.49 20.53
C ALA A 35 22.21 -50.27 22.05
N LEU A 36 21.25 -49.54 22.62
CA LEU A 36 20.96 -49.55 24.04
C LEU A 36 19.51 -50.01 24.21
N SER A 37 19.38 -51.19 24.81
CA SER A 37 18.13 -51.83 25.17
C SER A 37 17.74 -51.40 26.58
N MET A 38 16.46 -51.10 26.83
CA MET A 38 15.74 -51.29 28.11
C MET A 38 14.22 -51.12 27.89
N PRO A 39 13.37 -51.67 28.79
CA PRO A 39 12.23 -52.48 28.39
C PRO A 39 10.87 -51.77 28.40
N LEU A 40 9.98 -52.31 27.57
CA LEU A 40 8.53 -52.07 27.53
C LEU A 40 7.86 -52.28 28.90
N GLY A 41 7.18 -51.24 29.37
CA GLY A 41 6.07 -51.32 30.31
C GLY A 41 4.83 -50.73 29.64
N LEU A 42 3.99 -51.58 29.03
CA LEU A 42 2.66 -51.18 28.55
C LEU A 42 1.71 -51.06 29.75
N THR A 43 1.18 -49.86 29.97
CA THR A 43 -0.13 -49.64 30.59
C THR A 43 -0.95 -48.78 29.65
N ALA A 44 -1.89 -49.42 28.96
CA ALA A 44 -2.89 -48.74 28.14
C ALA A 44 -3.89 -48.04 29.08
N ALA A 45 -3.87 -46.71 29.09
CA ALA A 45 -5.00 -45.90 29.52
C ALA A 45 -5.69 -45.41 28.25
N ALA A 46 -6.89 -45.92 27.99
CA ALA A 46 -7.74 -45.45 26.91
C ALA A 46 -8.25 -44.04 27.28
N GLN A 47 -7.67 -43.02 26.65
CA GLN A 47 -8.33 -41.72 26.46
C GLN A 47 -8.96 -41.78 25.06
N GLY A 48 -10.27 -41.66 25.00
CA GLY A 48 -10.97 -41.50 23.73
C GLY A 48 -10.57 -40.17 23.13
N SER A 49 -9.99 -40.18 21.94
CA SER A 49 -9.91 -39.02 21.08
C SER A 49 -11.33 -38.67 20.64
N ALA A 50 -11.82 -37.50 21.04
CA ALA A 50 -12.76 -36.80 20.20
C ALA A 50 -11.98 -36.48 18.91
N GLY A 51 -12.45 -37.01 17.78
CA GLY A 51 -11.88 -36.64 16.48
C GLY A 51 -12.06 -35.15 16.27
N SER A 52 -11.05 -34.52 15.67
CA SER A 52 -11.17 -33.16 15.15
C SER A 52 -12.42 -33.08 14.24
N PRO A 53 -13.22 -32.01 14.30
CA PRO A 53 -14.29 -31.78 13.34
C PRO A 53 -13.74 -31.51 11.93
N PHE A 54 -12.45 -31.21 11.81
CA PHE A 54 -11.70 -31.05 10.58
C PHE A 54 -10.96 -32.36 10.28
N GLY A 55 -10.96 -32.83 9.03
CA GLY A 55 -10.36 -34.11 8.63
C GLY A 55 -8.84 -34.21 8.89
N ASP A 56 -8.18 -35.19 8.26
CA ASP A 56 -6.71 -35.33 8.33
C ASP A 56 -6.03 -33.98 8.01
N GLU A 57 -4.94 -33.63 8.72
CA GLU A 57 -4.19 -32.38 8.51
C GLU A 57 -3.81 -32.21 7.01
N PRO A 58 -4.01 -31.02 6.41
CA PRO A 58 -3.60 -30.78 5.03
C PRO A 58 -2.08 -30.94 4.90
N GLU A 59 -1.65 -31.81 3.98
CA GLU A 59 -0.24 -32.07 3.69
C GLU A 59 0.39 -30.79 3.08
N PRO A 60 1.39 -30.17 3.73
CA PRO A 60 1.85 -28.81 3.40
C PRO A 60 2.40 -28.59 1.98
N LEU A 61 2.85 -29.66 1.30
CA LEU A 61 3.36 -29.59 -0.07
C LEU A 61 2.29 -29.14 -1.10
N GLN A 62 1.00 -29.18 -0.74
CA GLN A 62 -0.08 -28.81 -1.67
C GLN A 62 -0.11 -27.30 -1.96
N TYR A 63 0.08 -26.44 -0.96
CA TYR A 63 -0.03 -24.98 -1.17
C TYR A 63 1.14 -24.40 -1.97
N GLU A 64 2.33 -24.99 -1.93
CA GLU A 64 3.43 -24.59 -2.82
C GLU A 64 3.08 -24.82 -4.30
N GLU A 65 2.44 -25.96 -4.63
CA GLU A 65 1.95 -26.23 -5.98
C GLU A 65 0.83 -25.25 -6.38
N GLN A 66 -0.06 -24.90 -5.45
CA GLN A 66 -1.10 -23.90 -5.70
C GLN A 66 -0.52 -22.49 -5.91
N PHE A 67 0.50 -22.10 -5.13
CA PHE A 67 1.25 -20.86 -5.36
C PHE A 67 1.80 -20.82 -6.78
N LEU A 68 2.51 -21.86 -7.22
CA LEU A 68 3.09 -21.90 -8.56
C LEU A 68 2.00 -21.88 -9.64
N SER A 69 0.88 -22.56 -9.43
CA SER A 69 -0.25 -22.53 -10.36
C SER A 69 -0.85 -21.14 -10.48
N LEU A 70 -1.11 -20.45 -9.36
CA LEU A 70 -1.67 -19.11 -9.37
C LEU A 70 -0.67 -18.09 -9.93
N TYR A 71 0.62 -18.22 -9.61
CA TYR A 71 1.68 -17.43 -10.21
C TYR A 71 1.71 -17.61 -11.73
N GLU A 72 1.66 -18.85 -12.25
CA GLU A 72 1.59 -19.10 -13.69
C GLU A 72 0.34 -18.45 -14.32
N THR A 73 -0.82 -18.51 -13.66
CA THR A 73 -2.04 -17.82 -14.10
C THR A 73 -1.86 -16.30 -14.15
N ILE A 74 -1.30 -15.68 -13.10
CA ILE A 74 -1.07 -14.23 -13.05
C ILE A 74 -0.09 -13.80 -14.16
N LYS A 75 0.97 -14.58 -14.38
CA LYS A 75 2.03 -14.25 -15.35
C LYS A 75 1.71 -14.65 -16.79
N ASP A 76 0.62 -15.38 -17.06
CA ASP A 76 0.19 -15.70 -18.42
C ASP A 76 -0.35 -14.43 -19.11
N PRO A 77 0.28 -13.95 -20.21
CA PRO A 77 -0.23 -12.79 -20.94
C PRO A 77 -1.67 -12.96 -21.46
N ALA A 78 -2.17 -14.18 -21.59
CA ALA A 78 -3.56 -14.45 -21.97
C ALA A 78 -4.58 -13.98 -20.91
N ASN A 79 -4.16 -13.84 -19.64
CA ASN A 79 -5.02 -13.47 -18.53
C ASN A 79 -5.05 -11.96 -18.25
N GLY A 80 -4.21 -11.17 -18.92
CA GLY A 80 -4.38 -9.71 -19.00
C GLY A 80 -3.97 -8.90 -17.76
N TYR A 81 -3.22 -9.46 -16.82
CA TYR A 81 -2.76 -8.72 -15.63
C TYR A 81 -1.76 -7.60 -15.90
N PHE A 82 -1.09 -7.63 -17.06
CA PHE A 82 0.01 -6.73 -17.37
C PHE A 82 -0.19 -6.05 -18.73
N SER A 83 0.28 -4.81 -18.84
CA SER A 83 0.41 -4.11 -20.12
C SER A 83 1.51 -4.69 -21.00
N ASP A 84 1.63 -4.19 -22.24
CA ASP A 84 2.70 -4.59 -23.16
C ASP A 84 4.11 -4.22 -22.64
N GLU A 85 4.24 -3.20 -21.80
CA GLU A 85 5.45 -2.79 -21.09
C GLU A 85 5.78 -3.72 -19.90
N GLY A 86 4.85 -4.60 -19.52
CA GLY A 86 4.96 -5.49 -18.36
C GLY A 86 4.50 -4.84 -17.05
N ILE A 87 3.82 -3.71 -17.10
CA ILE A 87 3.29 -2.98 -15.94
C ILE A 87 2.05 -3.70 -15.42
N PRO A 88 1.96 -4.05 -14.12
CA PRO A 88 0.74 -4.66 -13.60
C PRO A 88 -0.39 -3.63 -13.61
N TYR A 89 -1.56 -3.96 -14.14
CA TYR A 89 -2.75 -3.15 -13.93
C TYR A 89 -3.25 -3.26 -12.49
N HIS A 90 -4.12 -2.36 -12.06
CA HIS A 90 -4.84 -2.49 -10.79
C HIS A 90 -5.71 -3.76 -10.79
N SER A 91 -6.41 -4.00 -11.90
CA SER A 91 -7.20 -5.20 -12.14
C SER A 91 -7.22 -5.56 -13.62
N VAL A 92 -7.53 -6.83 -13.92
CA VAL A 92 -7.74 -7.27 -15.31
C VAL A 92 -8.98 -6.62 -15.92
N GLU A 93 -10.04 -6.44 -15.14
CA GLU A 93 -11.24 -5.75 -15.58
C GLU A 93 -11.02 -4.24 -15.56
N THR A 94 -11.42 -3.55 -16.64
CA THR A 94 -11.27 -2.09 -16.82
C THR A 94 -12.27 -1.27 -16.00
N LEU A 95 -13.53 -1.72 -15.89
CA LEU A 95 -14.58 -1.04 -15.13
C LEU A 95 -14.50 -1.39 -13.65
N ILE A 96 -13.68 -0.62 -12.92
CA ILE A 96 -13.60 -0.63 -11.47
C ILE A 96 -13.31 0.78 -10.93
N VAL A 97 -13.95 1.15 -9.81
CA VAL A 97 -13.76 2.44 -9.12
C VAL A 97 -13.75 2.19 -7.61
N GLU A 98 -12.65 2.46 -6.92
CA GLU A 98 -12.53 2.19 -5.47
C GLU A 98 -11.43 2.98 -4.76
N ALA A 99 -10.30 3.19 -5.42
CA ALA A 99 -9.24 4.13 -5.05
C ALA A 99 -8.59 4.69 -6.32
N PRO A 100 -8.04 3.85 -7.22
CA PRO A 100 -8.05 4.19 -8.64
C PRO A 100 -9.50 4.23 -9.15
N ASP A 101 -9.68 4.98 -10.23
CA ASP A 101 -10.98 5.20 -10.86
C ASP A 101 -11.05 4.60 -12.27
N HIS A 102 -10.13 3.69 -12.60
CA HIS A 102 -10.15 2.81 -13.77
C HIS A 102 -9.21 1.61 -13.54
N GLY A 103 -9.58 0.41 -13.98
CA GLY A 103 -8.84 -0.83 -13.68
C GLY A 103 -7.47 -0.95 -14.35
N HIS A 104 -7.30 -0.29 -15.50
CA HIS A 104 -6.01 -0.22 -16.19
C HIS A 104 -5.19 1.03 -15.82
N GLN A 105 -5.59 1.74 -14.76
CA GLN A 105 -4.59 2.45 -13.98
C GLN A 105 -3.76 1.42 -13.21
N THR A 106 -2.63 1.87 -12.66
CA THR A 106 -1.85 1.08 -11.72
C THR A 106 -1.42 1.97 -10.56
N THR A 107 -0.97 1.33 -9.50
CA THR A 107 -0.58 1.99 -8.26
C THR A 107 0.80 1.53 -7.81
N SER A 108 1.48 2.38 -7.05
CA SER A 108 2.67 1.95 -6.28
C SER A 108 2.40 0.70 -5.44
N GLU A 109 1.17 0.53 -4.94
CA GLU A 109 0.70 -0.69 -4.28
C GLU A 109 0.84 -1.91 -5.20
N ALA A 110 0.28 -1.89 -6.42
CA ALA A 110 0.38 -3.00 -7.36
C ALA A 110 1.84 -3.36 -7.67
N TYR A 111 2.73 -2.36 -7.84
CA TYR A 111 4.17 -2.61 -7.99
C TYR A 111 4.80 -3.25 -6.75
N SER A 112 4.45 -2.79 -5.55
CA SER A 112 4.96 -3.38 -4.31
C SER A 112 4.53 -4.85 -4.13
N TYR A 113 3.31 -5.19 -4.55
CA TYR A 113 2.82 -6.57 -4.59
C TYR A 113 3.49 -7.41 -5.68
N LEU A 114 3.80 -6.82 -6.85
CA LEU A 114 4.58 -7.51 -7.88
C LEU A 114 5.96 -7.87 -7.33
N ILE A 115 6.64 -6.92 -6.69
CA ILE A 115 7.97 -7.15 -6.09
C ILE A 115 7.89 -8.28 -5.05
N TRP A 116 6.85 -8.31 -4.22
CA TRP A 116 6.65 -9.39 -3.24
C TRP A 116 6.35 -10.74 -3.91
N LEU A 117 5.45 -10.77 -4.89
CA LEU A 117 5.13 -11.99 -5.64
C LEU A 117 6.40 -12.60 -6.26
N GLU A 118 7.25 -11.77 -6.87
CA GLU A 118 8.50 -12.22 -7.48
C GLU A 118 9.57 -12.61 -6.46
N ALA A 119 9.59 -11.98 -5.27
CA ALA A 119 10.42 -12.43 -4.16
C ALA A 119 10.01 -13.82 -3.67
N GLN A 120 8.70 -14.07 -3.55
CA GLN A 120 8.16 -15.38 -3.18
C GLN A 120 8.46 -16.43 -4.26
N TYR A 121 8.36 -16.07 -5.54
CA TYR A 121 8.74 -16.96 -6.64
C TYR A 121 10.23 -17.34 -6.57
N GLY A 122 11.11 -16.38 -6.25
CA GLY A 122 12.53 -16.65 -5.99
C GLY A 122 12.76 -17.57 -4.80
N GLN A 123 11.96 -17.45 -3.74
CA GLN A 123 12.01 -18.33 -2.57
C GLN A 123 11.67 -19.78 -2.92
N VAL A 124 10.61 -20.01 -3.71
CA VAL A 124 10.16 -21.36 -4.09
C VAL A 124 11.08 -21.98 -5.15
N THR A 125 11.51 -21.20 -6.14
CA THR A 125 12.18 -21.76 -7.34
C THR A 125 13.70 -21.62 -7.34
N GLY A 126 14.22 -20.67 -6.56
CA GLY A 126 15.61 -20.21 -6.59
C GLY A 126 15.97 -19.34 -7.79
N ASP A 127 14.99 -18.94 -8.61
CA ASP A 127 15.18 -17.97 -9.70
C ASP A 127 14.88 -16.54 -9.22
N TRP A 128 15.93 -15.76 -9.02
CA TRP A 128 15.86 -14.39 -8.51
C TRP A 128 15.87 -13.33 -9.60
N GLN A 129 15.93 -13.70 -10.88
CA GLN A 129 15.89 -12.71 -11.95
C GLN A 129 14.54 -11.95 -12.00
N PRO A 130 13.37 -12.60 -11.88
CA PRO A 130 12.08 -11.91 -11.88
C PRO A 130 11.95 -10.84 -10.79
N PHE A 131 12.47 -11.08 -9.59
CA PHE A 131 12.51 -10.09 -8.51
C PHE A 131 13.30 -8.83 -8.90
N ASN A 132 14.47 -9.00 -9.52
CA ASN A 132 15.27 -7.88 -9.99
C ASN A 132 14.62 -7.14 -11.17
N ASP A 133 13.94 -7.88 -12.05
CA ASP A 133 13.23 -7.31 -13.21
C ASP A 133 12.01 -6.48 -12.76
N ALA A 134 11.26 -6.95 -11.76
CA ALA A 134 10.16 -6.20 -11.16
C ALA A 134 10.62 -4.89 -10.52
N TRP A 135 11.75 -4.90 -9.81
CA TRP A 135 12.33 -3.67 -9.28
C TRP A 135 12.78 -2.70 -10.38
N ALA A 136 13.42 -3.22 -11.44
CA ALA A 136 13.85 -2.39 -12.56
C ALA A 136 12.67 -1.77 -13.32
N LEU A 137 11.57 -2.52 -13.48
CA LEU A 137 10.32 -2.04 -14.05
C LEU A 137 9.71 -0.91 -13.21
N MET A 138 9.68 -1.07 -11.88
CA MET A 138 9.22 -0.05 -10.94
C MET A 138 10.08 1.23 -10.99
N GLU A 139 11.41 1.10 -11.05
CA GLU A 139 12.31 2.25 -11.25
C GLU A 139 12.09 2.95 -12.61
N GLU A 140 11.75 2.20 -13.66
CA GLU A 140 11.55 2.76 -15.01
C GLU A 140 10.24 3.53 -15.16
N TRP A 141 9.18 3.04 -14.52
CA TRP A 141 7.81 3.50 -14.79
C TRP A 141 7.08 4.10 -13.60
N MET A 142 7.49 3.82 -12.35
CA MET A 142 6.75 4.27 -11.17
C MET A 142 7.53 5.24 -10.26
N ILE A 143 8.86 5.30 -10.40
CA ILE A 143 9.68 6.37 -9.80
C ILE A 143 9.94 7.46 -10.85
N PRO A 144 9.53 8.72 -10.61
CA PRO A 144 9.80 9.81 -11.54
C PRO A 144 11.29 9.96 -11.83
N SER A 145 11.67 9.97 -13.11
CA SER A 145 13.06 10.14 -13.53
C SER A 145 13.56 11.58 -13.40
N ALA A 146 14.87 11.79 -13.56
CA ALA A 146 15.50 13.12 -13.53
C ALA A 146 14.81 14.17 -14.43
N ASP A 147 14.37 13.76 -15.63
CA ASP A 147 13.72 14.65 -16.60
C ASP A 147 12.26 14.93 -16.24
N GLU A 148 11.65 14.12 -15.36
CA GLU A 148 10.27 14.22 -14.89
C GLU A 148 10.16 15.00 -13.55
N GLN A 149 11.25 15.07 -12.78
CA GLN A 149 11.38 15.94 -11.61
C GLN A 149 12.58 16.94 -11.72
N PRO A 150 12.65 17.74 -12.80
CA PRO A 150 13.89 18.40 -13.27
C PRO A 150 14.36 19.59 -12.42
N SER A 151 13.54 20.09 -11.50
CA SER A 151 13.76 21.37 -10.82
C SER A 151 13.96 21.26 -9.31
N ASN A 152 14.20 20.05 -8.79
CA ASN A 152 14.55 19.82 -7.38
C ASN A 152 15.71 20.70 -6.88
N SER A 153 16.64 21.10 -7.75
CA SER A 153 17.76 22.00 -7.38
C SER A 153 17.36 23.41 -6.92
N PHE A 154 16.08 23.80 -7.08
CA PHE A 154 15.54 25.04 -6.53
C PHE A 154 14.86 24.89 -5.17
N TYR A 155 14.80 23.66 -4.64
CA TYR A 155 14.24 23.40 -3.33
C TYR A 155 15.05 24.10 -2.23
N ASP A 156 14.37 24.78 -1.32
CA ASP A 156 14.97 25.40 -0.13
C ASP A 156 14.47 24.67 1.13
N PRO A 157 15.31 23.85 1.80
CA PRO A 157 14.91 23.16 3.03
C PRO A 157 14.59 24.10 4.19
N GLY A 158 15.01 25.38 4.12
CA GLY A 158 14.60 26.42 5.08
C GLY A 158 13.20 27.00 4.83
N SER A 159 12.60 26.68 3.68
CA SER A 159 11.27 27.13 3.26
C SER A 159 10.61 26.06 2.37
N PRO A 160 10.32 24.86 2.93
CA PRO A 160 10.03 23.65 2.17
C PRO A 160 8.73 23.70 1.34
N ALA A 161 7.74 24.49 1.75
CA ALA A 161 6.49 24.69 1.02
C ALA A 161 5.82 26.00 1.47
N THR A 162 4.74 26.39 0.78
CA THR A 162 3.82 27.43 1.25
C THR A 162 2.52 26.77 1.72
N TYR A 163 2.03 27.21 2.87
CA TYR A 163 0.82 26.65 3.48
C TYR A 163 -0.42 26.94 2.64
N ALA A 164 -1.29 25.93 2.52
CA ALA A 164 -2.69 26.09 2.11
C ALA A 164 -3.55 25.24 3.06
N PRO A 165 -4.69 25.74 3.56
CA PRO A 165 -5.58 24.97 4.43
C PRO A 165 -6.27 23.85 3.64
N GLU A 166 -6.43 22.68 4.24
CA GLU A 166 -7.45 21.74 3.77
C GLU A 166 -8.85 22.21 4.22
N SER A 167 -9.88 21.75 3.53
CA SER A 167 -11.26 21.84 3.98
C SER A 167 -11.92 20.48 3.93
N THR A 168 -12.92 20.27 4.80
CA THR A 168 -13.74 19.06 4.78
C THR A 168 -14.77 19.04 3.65
N ASP A 169 -14.96 20.12 2.90
CA ASP A 169 -15.91 20.19 1.78
C ASP A 169 -15.15 20.48 0.47
N PRO A 170 -15.27 19.65 -0.58
CA PRO A 170 -14.67 19.91 -1.88
C PRO A 170 -15.08 21.27 -2.48
N ALA A 171 -16.23 21.81 -2.06
CA ALA A 171 -16.72 23.11 -2.50
C ALA A 171 -15.87 24.31 -2.05
N ASP A 172 -15.07 24.14 -0.99
CA ASP A 172 -14.18 25.18 -0.48
C ASP A 172 -12.86 25.28 -1.26
N TYR A 173 -12.65 24.41 -2.24
CA TYR A 173 -11.49 24.45 -3.14
C TYR A 173 -11.79 25.29 -4.40
N PRO A 174 -10.80 26.00 -4.97
CA PRO A 174 -9.37 25.95 -4.66
C PRO A 174 -8.97 26.59 -3.32
N ALA A 175 -8.04 25.96 -2.58
CA ALA A 175 -7.58 26.43 -1.28
C ALA A 175 -6.57 27.59 -1.40
N PRO A 176 -6.76 28.73 -0.70
CA PRO A 176 -5.88 29.89 -0.81
C PRO A 176 -4.53 29.65 -0.13
N MET A 177 -3.45 29.85 -0.89
CA MET A 177 -2.10 29.80 -0.36
C MET A 177 -1.83 31.01 0.55
N ASP A 178 -1.30 30.77 1.75
CA ASP A 178 -0.97 31.80 2.73
C ASP A 178 0.53 31.79 3.09
N PRO A 179 1.34 32.67 2.47
CA PRO A 179 2.77 32.78 2.77
C PRO A 179 3.06 33.44 4.14
N ALA A 180 2.05 33.96 4.85
CA ALA A 180 2.22 34.50 6.19
C ALA A 180 2.18 33.42 7.28
N VAL A 181 1.69 32.22 6.97
CA VAL A 181 1.74 31.07 7.88
C VAL A 181 3.16 30.49 7.89
N PRO A 182 3.82 30.42 9.06
CA PRO A 182 5.18 29.93 9.13
C PRO A 182 5.21 28.41 8.86
N VAL A 183 6.16 27.94 8.07
CA VAL A 183 6.44 26.51 7.85
C VAL A 183 7.77 26.15 8.54
N GLY A 184 7.94 24.89 8.92
CA GLY A 184 9.19 24.42 9.53
C GLY A 184 10.34 24.22 8.54
N GLN A 185 11.45 23.70 9.05
CA GLN A 185 12.61 23.32 8.25
C GLN A 185 12.55 21.82 7.91
N ASP A 186 12.93 21.47 6.68
CA ASP A 186 13.17 20.09 6.28
C ASP A 186 14.60 19.67 6.69
N PRO A 187 14.77 18.75 7.65
CA PRO A 187 16.08 18.30 8.10
C PRO A 187 16.69 17.19 7.23
N LEU A 188 15.95 16.63 6.26
CA LEU A 188 16.36 15.47 5.46
C LEU A 188 17.08 15.84 4.17
N ALA A 189 16.67 16.93 3.50
CA ALA A 189 17.10 17.19 2.12
C ALA A 189 18.63 17.29 1.94
N ASP A 190 19.32 18.05 2.79
CA ASP A 190 20.78 18.18 2.74
C ASP A 190 21.49 16.84 3.07
N GLU A 191 20.90 16.06 3.97
CA GLU A 191 21.42 14.73 4.34
C GLU A 191 21.31 13.76 3.16
N LEU A 192 20.11 13.65 2.57
CA LEU A 192 19.83 12.79 1.43
C LEU A 192 20.66 13.17 0.20
N SER A 193 20.72 14.46 -0.14
CA SER A 193 21.55 14.96 -1.26
C SER A 193 23.04 14.70 -1.01
N GLY A 194 23.50 14.88 0.24
CA GLY A 194 24.87 14.55 0.64
C GLY A 194 25.21 13.05 0.52
N THR A 195 24.25 12.17 0.83
CA THR A 195 24.40 10.71 0.76
C THR A 195 24.38 10.21 -0.69
N TYR A 196 23.41 10.65 -1.49
CA TYR A 196 23.14 10.09 -2.82
C TYR A 196 23.68 10.93 -3.98
N GLY A 197 24.16 12.14 -3.72
CA GLY A 197 24.72 13.03 -4.73
C GLY A 197 23.68 13.52 -5.76
N SER A 198 22.40 13.51 -5.40
CA SER A 198 21.28 13.97 -6.22
C SER A 198 20.22 14.62 -5.32
N ASP A 199 19.57 15.66 -5.84
CA ASP A 199 18.43 16.31 -5.18
C ASP A 199 17.09 15.60 -5.51
N GLU A 200 17.10 14.64 -6.43
CA GLU A 200 15.92 13.84 -6.82
C GLU A 200 15.42 12.99 -5.66
N ILE A 201 14.10 12.78 -5.63
CA ILE A 201 13.45 11.85 -4.71
C ILE A 201 13.45 10.45 -5.33
N TYR A 202 13.94 9.46 -4.59
CA TYR A 202 13.87 8.04 -4.95
C TYR A 202 12.72 7.39 -4.15
N GLY A 203 11.50 7.56 -4.65
CA GLY A 203 10.29 6.94 -4.11
C GLY A 203 9.19 6.93 -5.17
N MET A 204 8.26 6.00 -5.05
CA MET A 204 7.21 5.82 -6.06
C MET A 204 6.22 6.99 -6.02
N HIS A 205 5.79 7.46 -7.20
CA HIS A 205 4.49 8.14 -7.27
C HIS A 205 3.38 7.11 -7.03
N TRP A 206 2.20 7.52 -6.56
CA TRP A 206 1.19 6.56 -6.17
C TRP A 206 0.33 6.03 -7.32
N LEU A 207 0.09 6.80 -8.40
CA LEU A 207 -0.87 6.48 -9.46
C LEU A 207 -0.32 6.75 -10.87
N GLN A 208 -0.64 5.85 -11.80
CA GLN A 208 -0.30 5.96 -13.21
C GLN A 208 -1.45 5.46 -14.08
N ASP A 209 -1.70 6.15 -15.19
CA ASP A 209 -2.56 5.68 -16.27
C ASP A 209 -1.70 4.91 -17.26
N VAL A 210 -1.86 3.58 -17.29
CA VAL A 210 -0.94 2.68 -18.01
C VAL A 210 -1.23 2.68 -19.50
N ASP A 211 -2.51 2.65 -19.87
CA ASP A 211 -2.95 2.57 -21.27
C ASP A 211 -3.18 3.96 -21.90
N ASP A 212 -2.85 5.03 -21.18
CA ASP A 212 -3.17 6.41 -21.55
C ASP A 212 -4.68 6.59 -21.82
N THR A 213 -5.52 5.94 -21.02
CA THR A 213 -6.99 5.96 -21.14
C THR A 213 -7.53 7.39 -21.03
N TYR A 214 -6.94 8.18 -20.13
CA TYR A 214 -7.26 9.58 -19.96
C TYR A 214 -6.65 10.47 -21.05
N GLY A 215 -5.58 10.04 -21.72
CA GLY A 215 -4.97 10.74 -22.86
C GLY A 215 -3.94 11.81 -22.49
N TYR A 216 -3.33 11.72 -21.30
CA TYR A 216 -2.31 12.65 -20.83
C TYR A 216 -0.88 12.32 -21.28
N GLY A 217 -0.62 11.18 -21.93
CA GLY A 217 0.73 10.70 -22.26
C GLY A 217 1.56 11.66 -23.11
N ALA A 218 0.93 12.56 -23.86
CA ALA A 218 1.62 13.59 -24.64
C ALA A 218 2.00 14.87 -23.86
N THR A 219 1.52 15.04 -22.63
CA THR A 219 1.84 16.20 -21.79
C THR A 219 3.34 16.29 -21.51
N CYS A 220 3.84 17.50 -21.33
CA CYS A 220 5.24 17.80 -21.02
C CYS A 220 6.25 17.23 -22.03
N GLY A 221 5.82 16.98 -23.27
CA GLY A 221 6.67 16.43 -24.32
C GLY A 221 6.82 14.90 -24.29
N GLY A 222 5.96 14.20 -23.54
CA GLY A 222 5.79 12.75 -23.60
C GLY A 222 5.23 12.24 -24.94
N THR A 223 4.83 10.97 -24.97
CA THR A 223 4.26 10.31 -26.15
C THR A 223 2.83 9.89 -25.86
N ALA A 224 1.88 10.29 -26.73
CA ALA A 224 0.51 9.77 -26.65
C ALA A 224 0.50 8.23 -26.75
N GLY A 225 -0.23 7.59 -25.84
CA GLY A 225 -0.30 6.13 -25.70
C GLY A 225 0.77 5.49 -24.82
N ASP A 226 1.75 6.25 -24.31
CA ASP A 226 2.71 5.73 -23.32
C ASP A 226 2.12 5.90 -21.89
N PRO A 227 2.47 5.02 -20.93
CA PRO A 227 2.09 5.16 -19.53
C PRO A 227 2.44 6.55 -18.98
N THR A 228 1.53 7.15 -18.20
CA THR A 228 1.67 8.53 -17.73
C THR A 228 1.26 8.71 -16.27
N PHE A 229 2.03 9.52 -15.55
CA PHE A 229 1.71 9.84 -14.16
C PHE A 229 0.52 10.79 -14.07
N ILE A 230 -0.47 10.39 -13.28
CA ILE A 230 -1.70 11.13 -13.04
C ILE A 230 -1.97 11.20 -11.54
N ASN A 231 -2.85 12.10 -11.14
CA ASN A 231 -3.35 12.16 -9.78
C ASN A 231 -4.85 12.49 -9.77
N THR A 232 -5.50 12.25 -8.63
CA THR A 232 -6.94 12.42 -8.43
C THR A 232 -7.21 13.26 -7.17
N PHE A 233 -7.06 12.66 -5.98
CA PHE A 233 -7.42 13.23 -4.69
C PHE A 233 -6.62 14.50 -4.36
N GLN A 234 -7.29 15.64 -4.23
CA GLN A 234 -6.69 16.94 -3.93
C GLN A 234 -7.59 17.86 -3.09
N ARG A 235 -8.85 17.49 -2.81
CA ARG A 235 -9.88 18.37 -2.24
C ARG A 235 -10.48 17.89 -0.91
N GLY A 236 -9.62 17.34 -0.07
CA GLY A 236 -9.92 17.07 1.34
C GLY A 236 -10.76 15.83 1.59
N PRO A 237 -11.14 15.57 2.85
CA PRO A 237 -11.63 14.26 3.30
C PRO A 237 -13.00 13.84 2.74
N GLN A 238 -13.81 14.75 2.22
CA GLN A 238 -15.09 14.39 1.58
C GLN A 238 -14.99 14.25 0.07
N GLU A 239 -13.80 14.42 -0.54
CA GLU A 239 -13.62 14.05 -1.95
C GLU A 239 -13.44 12.54 -2.05
N SER A 240 -14.54 11.81 -2.28
CA SER A 240 -14.46 10.39 -2.60
C SER A 240 -13.88 10.17 -4.01
N THR A 241 -13.55 8.92 -4.35
CA THR A 241 -13.08 8.53 -5.69
C THR A 241 -14.03 9.01 -6.80
N TRP A 242 -15.33 9.07 -6.49
CA TRP A 242 -16.40 9.53 -7.40
C TRP A 242 -16.41 11.03 -7.65
N GLU A 243 -15.75 11.80 -6.80
CA GLU A 243 -15.83 13.26 -6.80
C GLU A 243 -14.57 13.91 -7.36
N THR A 244 -13.58 13.13 -7.81
CA THR A 244 -12.29 13.65 -8.28
C THR A 244 -12.34 14.15 -9.74
N VAL A 245 -11.43 15.08 -10.06
CA VAL A 245 -11.05 15.44 -11.43
C VAL A 245 -9.64 14.89 -11.70
N THR A 246 -9.54 13.78 -12.43
CA THR A 246 -8.27 13.14 -12.78
C THR A 246 -7.42 14.06 -13.65
N HIS A 247 -6.18 14.31 -13.26
CA HIS A 247 -5.31 15.31 -13.87
C HIS A 247 -3.86 14.81 -13.99
N PRO A 248 -3.05 15.36 -14.91
CA PRO A 248 -1.67 14.92 -15.08
C PRO A 248 -0.79 15.41 -13.93
N SER A 249 0.15 14.59 -13.50
CA SER A 249 1.17 14.96 -12.52
C SER A 249 2.16 15.99 -13.09
N CYS A 250 2.33 15.99 -14.42
CA CYS A 250 3.02 17.04 -15.16
C CYS A 250 2.02 17.99 -15.83
N GLU A 251 1.94 19.21 -15.34
CA GLU A 251 0.98 20.24 -15.75
C GLU A 251 1.65 21.27 -16.68
N ASP A 252 1.32 21.20 -17.97
CA ASP A 252 1.80 22.12 -19.00
C ASP A 252 0.67 22.98 -19.63
N PHE A 253 -0.51 22.99 -19.00
CA PHE A 253 -1.72 23.70 -19.44
C PHE A 253 -2.26 23.25 -20.80
N SER A 254 -1.87 22.06 -21.29
CA SER A 254 -2.41 21.51 -22.54
C SER A 254 -3.90 21.14 -22.45
N TYR A 255 -4.36 20.74 -21.27
CA TYR A 255 -5.73 20.30 -20.97
C TYR A 255 -6.23 21.00 -19.70
N GLY A 256 -7.50 20.81 -19.33
CA GLY A 256 -8.12 21.57 -18.24
C GLY A 256 -8.56 22.98 -18.69
N GLY A 257 -8.48 23.94 -17.78
CA GLY A 257 -8.85 25.35 -17.97
C GLY A 257 -7.68 26.23 -18.44
N GLU A 258 -7.78 27.54 -18.19
CA GLU A 258 -6.72 28.51 -18.56
C GLU A 258 -5.38 28.23 -17.85
N ASN A 259 -5.44 27.69 -16.63
CA ASN A 259 -4.29 27.36 -15.79
C ASN A 259 -4.12 25.84 -15.60
N GLY A 260 -4.54 25.07 -16.61
CA GLY A 260 -4.64 23.62 -16.50
C GLY A 260 -5.68 23.22 -15.46
N TYR A 261 -5.28 22.36 -14.52
CA TYR A 261 -6.12 21.90 -13.42
C TYR A 261 -5.80 22.60 -12.09
N LEU A 262 -4.77 23.44 -12.03
CA LEU A 262 -4.22 23.96 -10.77
C LEU A 262 -5.22 24.78 -9.95
N ASP A 263 -6.02 25.60 -10.63
CA ASP A 263 -7.03 26.48 -10.03
C ASP A 263 -8.34 25.77 -9.66
N LEU A 264 -8.40 24.44 -9.80
CA LEU A 264 -9.38 23.60 -9.10
C LEU A 264 -8.93 23.27 -7.67
N PHE A 265 -7.63 23.33 -7.37
CA PHE A 265 -7.05 22.79 -6.14
C PHE A 265 -6.43 23.87 -5.24
N THR A 266 -5.69 24.82 -5.81
CA THR A 266 -4.97 25.86 -5.06
C THR A 266 -5.24 27.23 -5.65
N GLU A 267 -5.59 28.21 -4.82
CA GLU A 267 -5.76 29.61 -5.23
C GLU A 267 -4.44 30.34 -5.03
N ASP A 268 -3.89 30.88 -6.12
CA ASP A 268 -2.66 31.66 -6.16
C ASP A 268 -2.86 32.94 -7.00
N ALA A 269 -2.00 33.94 -6.81
CA ALA A 269 -1.98 35.17 -7.59
C ALA A 269 -1.59 34.96 -9.07
N GLY A 270 -0.98 33.82 -9.39
CA GLY A 270 -0.69 33.40 -10.75
C GLY A 270 -0.18 31.96 -10.79
N TYR A 271 -0.37 31.29 -11.93
CA TYR A 271 -0.06 29.88 -12.11
C TYR A 271 1.13 29.68 -13.04
N ALA A 272 1.91 28.63 -12.80
CA ALA A 272 3.04 28.22 -13.61
C ALA A 272 2.93 26.74 -13.97
N GLU A 273 3.37 26.40 -15.19
CA GLU A 273 3.61 25.02 -15.62
C GLU A 273 4.54 24.34 -14.61
N GLN A 274 4.14 23.16 -14.12
CA GLN A 274 4.77 22.52 -12.96
C GLN A 274 4.61 21.00 -13.00
N TRP A 275 5.39 20.31 -12.19
CA TRP A 275 5.25 18.88 -11.92
C TRP A 275 5.06 18.66 -10.43
N ARG A 276 4.33 17.60 -10.06
CA ARG A 276 4.13 17.19 -8.67
C ARG A 276 3.84 15.70 -8.56
N TYR A 277 4.41 15.06 -7.56
CA TYR A 277 4.22 13.65 -7.27
C TYR A 277 3.87 13.46 -5.80
N THR A 278 2.99 12.50 -5.55
CA THR A 278 2.57 12.07 -4.21
C THR A 278 2.96 10.61 -4.03
N ASN A 279 3.64 10.31 -2.93
CA ASN A 279 3.97 8.95 -2.54
C ASN A 279 2.85 8.33 -1.69
N ALA A 280 2.67 7.01 -1.79
CA ALA A 280 1.93 6.19 -0.84
C ALA A 280 2.92 5.41 0.05
N PRO A 281 3.16 5.86 1.30
CA PRO A 281 4.22 5.31 2.14
C PRO A 281 4.07 3.81 2.43
N ASP A 282 2.84 3.31 2.54
CA ASP A 282 2.58 1.89 2.78
C ASP A 282 3.14 1.00 1.66
N ALA A 283 3.08 1.46 0.40
CA ALA A 283 3.60 0.75 -0.77
C ALA A 283 5.13 0.70 -0.80
N ASP A 284 5.80 1.83 -0.56
CA ASP A 284 7.27 1.87 -0.48
C ASP A 284 7.77 0.99 0.68
N ALA A 285 7.10 1.02 1.85
CA ALA A 285 7.43 0.11 2.95
C ALA A 285 7.19 -1.36 2.60
N ARG A 286 6.10 -1.69 1.87
CA ARG A 286 5.83 -3.06 1.40
C ARG A 286 6.92 -3.55 0.45
N ALA A 287 7.43 -2.68 -0.44
CA ALA A 287 8.55 -3.01 -1.32
C ALA A 287 9.85 -3.27 -0.54
N VAL A 288 10.13 -2.48 0.51
CA VAL A 288 11.27 -2.73 1.42
C VAL A 288 11.12 -4.05 2.16
N GLN A 289 9.92 -4.35 2.66
CA GLN A 289 9.59 -5.61 3.34
C GLN A 289 9.81 -6.81 2.42
N ALA A 290 9.36 -6.74 1.16
CA ALA A 290 9.61 -7.77 0.15
C ALA A 290 11.11 -7.95 -0.14
N ALA A 291 11.87 -6.85 -0.23
CA ALA A 291 13.32 -6.90 -0.45
C ALA A 291 14.08 -7.54 0.73
N TYR A 292 13.61 -7.34 1.97
CA TYR A 292 14.13 -8.08 3.13
C TYR A 292 13.96 -9.58 2.96
N TRP A 293 12.76 -10.05 2.63
CA TRP A 293 12.53 -11.47 2.45
C TRP A 293 13.33 -12.06 1.30
N ALA A 294 13.40 -11.35 0.16
CA ALA A 294 14.26 -11.75 -0.94
C ALA A 294 15.72 -11.90 -0.50
N ASN A 295 16.23 -10.99 0.33
CA ASN A 295 17.58 -11.08 0.89
C ASN A 295 17.76 -12.32 1.77
N GLN A 296 16.85 -12.57 2.72
CA GLN A 296 16.92 -13.72 3.64
C GLN A 296 16.84 -15.04 2.86
N TRP A 297 15.81 -15.20 2.03
CA TRP A 297 15.57 -16.44 1.27
C TRP A 297 16.67 -16.70 0.24
N ALA A 298 17.17 -15.66 -0.45
CA ALA A 298 18.31 -15.82 -1.34
C ALA A 298 19.57 -16.22 -0.54
N ALA A 299 19.79 -15.68 0.66
CA ALA A 299 20.91 -16.06 1.51
C ALA A 299 20.84 -17.52 1.98
N GLU A 300 19.66 -17.99 2.39
CA GLU A 300 19.40 -19.39 2.77
C GLU A 300 19.72 -20.37 1.63
N GLN A 301 19.44 -19.97 0.39
CA GLN A 301 19.77 -20.73 -0.82
C GLN A 301 21.24 -20.58 -1.27
N GLY A 302 22.04 -19.72 -0.62
CA GLY A 302 23.41 -19.41 -1.03
C GLY A 302 23.53 -18.48 -2.24
N ASN A 303 22.46 -17.74 -2.55
CA ASN A 303 22.27 -16.86 -3.71
C ASN A 303 22.16 -15.36 -3.35
N ALA A 304 22.47 -14.92 -2.12
CA ALA A 304 22.34 -13.51 -1.69
C ALA A 304 22.95 -12.48 -2.68
N ALA A 305 24.07 -12.82 -3.33
CA ALA A 305 24.71 -11.95 -4.31
C ALA A 305 23.84 -11.67 -5.56
N ALA A 306 22.81 -12.48 -5.84
CA ALA A 306 21.89 -12.30 -6.95
C ALA A 306 20.89 -11.17 -6.72
N VAL A 307 20.60 -10.79 -5.47
CA VAL A 307 19.61 -9.77 -5.11
C VAL A 307 20.22 -8.53 -4.45
N ALA A 308 21.49 -8.60 -4.04
CA ALA A 308 22.15 -7.55 -3.24
C ALA A 308 22.05 -6.13 -3.84
N GLY A 309 22.11 -5.98 -5.17
CA GLY A 309 21.98 -4.66 -5.81
C GLY A 309 20.58 -4.06 -5.69
N THR A 310 19.55 -4.90 -5.67
CA THR A 310 18.16 -4.48 -5.45
C THR A 310 17.90 -4.19 -3.97
N VAL A 311 18.49 -4.98 -3.07
CA VAL A 311 18.45 -4.72 -1.63
C VAL A 311 19.06 -3.36 -1.28
N GLU A 312 20.18 -2.97 -1.89
CA GLU A 312 20.77 -1.63 -1.71
C GLU A 312 19.81 -0.51 -2.16
N LYS A 313 19.05 -0.74 -3.23
CA LYS A 313 18.04 0.21 -3.71
C LYS A 313 16.82 0.27 -2.79
N ALA A 314 16.44 -0.84 -2.17
CA ALA A 314 15.40 -0.86 -1.15
C ALA A 314 15.82 -0.07 0.10
N ALA A 315 17.07 -0.20 0.53
CA ALA A 315 17.63 0.66 1.59
C ALA A 315 17.56 2.14 1.21
N ARG A 316 17.84 2.50 -0.05
CA ARG A 316 17.69 3.87 -0.56
C ARG A 316 16.23 4.34 -0.52
N MET A 317 15.28 3.53 -0.97
CA MET A 317 13.85 3.85 -0.88
C MET A 317 13.43 4.13 0.57
N GLY A 318 13.84 3.27 1.50
CA GLY A 318 13.63 3.47 2.93
C GLY A 318 14.27 4.76 3.49
N ASP A 319 15.30 5.30 2.85
CA ASP A 319 15.90 6.58 3.26
C ASP A 319 14.98 7.77 2.94
N TYR A 320 14.44 7.81 1.71
CA TYR A 320 13.51 8.86 1.28
C TYR A 320 12.13 8.72 1.93
N LEU A 321 11.71 7.49 2.23
CA LEU A 321 10.45 7.20 2.93
C LEU A 321 10.36 7.87 4.32
N ARG A 322 11.49 8.29 4.91
CA ARG A 322 11.52 9.12 6.13
C ARG A 322 10.72 10.43 6.00
N TYR A 323 10.49 10.93 4.78
CA TYR A 323 9.60 12.08 4.55
C TYR A 323 8.16 11.84 5.05
N SER A 324 7.69 10.59 5.06
CA SER A 324 6.39 10.22 5.64
C SER A 324 6.32 10.40 7.17
N MET A 325 7.45 10.64 7.84
CA MET A 325 7.49 10.80 9.30
C MET A 325 7.32 12.24 9.77
N TYR A 326 7.13 13.19 8.84
CA TYR A 326 7.09 14.62 9.14
C TYR A 326 5.69 15.19 8.94
N ASP A 327 5.32 16.14 9.80
CA ASP A 327 4.14 16.99 9.62
C ASP A 327 4.13 17.62 8.21
N LYS A 328 2.92 17.80 7.63
CA LYS A 328 2.73 18.30 6.26
C LYS A 328 3.56 19.56 5.96
N TYR A 329 3.57 20.53 6.87
CA TYR A 329 4.32 21.77 6.71
C TYR A 329 5.47 21.91 7.73
N PHE A 330 6.00 20.77 8.18
CA PHE A 330 7.08 20.68 9.16
C PHE A 330 6.75 21.45 10.45
N LYS A 331 5.48 21.48 10.87
CA LYS A 331 5.11 22.04 12.18
C LYS A 331 5.60 21.16 13.31
N GLU A 332 5.90 21.77 14.45
CA GLU A 332 6.24 21.04 15.68
C GLU A 332 5.10 20.05 16.02
N ILE A 333 5.47 18.84 16.44
CA ILE A 333 4.51 17.81 16.82
C ILE A 333 3.97 18.09 18.22
N GLY A 334 2.64 18.08 18.33
CA GLY A 334 1.92 18.13 19.61
C GLY A 334 1.35 19.49 19.96
N ASP A 335 0.08 19.51 20.39
CA ASP A 335 -0.68 20.72 20.75
C ASP A 335 -0.68 21.82 19.66
N CYS A 336 -0.57 21.40 18.38
CA CYS A 336 -0.48 22.27 17.22
C CYS A 336 -1.86 22.85 16.85
N VAL A 337 -2.21 24.01 17.42
CA VAL A 337 -3.50 24.70 17.21
C VAL A 337 -3.30 26.11 16.67
N GLY A 338 -4.01 26.40 15.58
CA GLY A 338 -3.97 27.63 14.80
C GLY A 338 -2.76 27.65 13.86
N PRO A 339 -2.94 27.80 12.53
CA PRO A 339 -1.84 27.68 11.56
C PRO A 339 -0.71 28.70 11.81
N SER A 340 -1.05 29.93 12.21
CA SER A 340 -0.07 30.97 12.53
C SER A 340 0.51 30.88 13.95
N ALA A 341 -0.16 30.15 14.86
CA ALA A 341 0.24 30.05 16.26
C ALA A 341 1.05 28.78 16.55
N CYS A 342 0.73 27.69 15.84
CA CYS A 342 1.51 26.47 15.89
C CYS A 342 2.95 26.73 15.41
N PRO A 343 3.96 26.43 16.25
CA PRO A 343 5.36 26.69 15.93
C PRO A 343 5.81 25.97 14.64
N ALA A 344 6.64 26.68 13.87
CA ALA A 344 7.43 26.05 12.82
C ALA A 344 8.51 25.18 13.46
N GLY A 345 8.63 23.93 13.02
CA GLY A 345 9.61 22.99 13.52
C GLY A 345 11.04 23.35 13.13
N THR A 346 11.98 22.89 13.96
CA THR A 346 13.42 22.97 13.76
C THR A 346 14.09 21.62 14.01
N GLY A 347 14.98 21.20 13.10
CA GLY A 347 15.57 19.86 13.20
C GLY A 347 14.48 18.79 13.08
N LYS A 348 14.37 17.90 14.09
CA LYS A 348 13.45 16.75 14.06
C LYS A 348 12.21 16.90 14.95
N ASP A 349 11.93 18.10 15.48
CA ASP A 349 10.76 18.32 16.35
C ASP A 349 9.41 18.29 15.60
N SER A 350 9.44 18.35 14.26
CA SER A 350 8.30 18.11 13.37
C SER A 350 8.16 16.66 12.91
N ASN A 351 8.97 15.75 13.45
CA ASN A 351 8.93 14.32 13.14
C ASN A 351 8.02 13.58 14.14
N HIS A 352 6.88 13.07 13.68
CA HIS A 352 5.95 12.28 14.49
C HIS A 352 6.31 10.79 14.57
N GLN A 353 7.32 10.35 13.82
CA GLN A 353 7.92 9.00 13.85
C GLN A 353 6.95 7.88 13.42
N LEU A 354 5.89 8.23 12.70
CA LEU A 354 4.91 7.29 12.13
C LEU A 354 4.95 7.40 10.62
N MET A 355 4.46 6.39 9.92
CA MET A 355 4.21 6.50 8.48
C MET A 355 2.88 7.23 8.27
N SER A 356 2.95 8.46 7.76
CA SER A 356 1.76 9.25 7.42
C SER A 356 1.11 8.79 6.12
N TRP A 357 -0.02 9.41 5.76
CA TRP A 357 -0.76 9.06 4.53
C TRP A 357 0.02 9.30 3.24
N TYR A 358 0.88 10.32 3.22
CA TYR A 358 1.71 10.65 2.06
C TYR A 358 2.89 11.51 2.46
N TYR A 359 3.89 11.54 1.59
CA TYR A 359 4.67 12.74 1.36
C TYR A 359 4.53 13.12 -0.11
N ALA A 360 4.74 14.39 -0.43
CA ALA A 360 4.65 14.87 -1.80
C ALA A 360 5.75 15.89 -2.10
N TRP A 361 6.11 15.99 -3.36
CA TRP A 361 7.11 16.94 -3.84
C TRP A 361 6.75 17.44 -5.24
N GLY A 362 7.17 18.67 -5.54
CA GLY A 362 6.87 19.30 -6.82
C GLY A 362 7.78 20.46 -7.13
N GLY A 363 7.68 20.98 -8.35
CA GLY A 363 8.49 22.11 -8.80
C GLY A 363 8.01 22.69 -10.11
N ALA A 364 8.47 23.91 -10.42
CA ALA A 364 8.19 24.53 -11.71
C ALA A 364 8.86 23.73 -12.85
N LEU A 365 8.20 23.62 -14.00
CA LEU A 365 8.80 23.07 -15.21
C LEU A 365 9.81 24.05 -15.82
N ASP A 366 9.48 25.34 -15.82
CA ASP A 366 10.40 26.38 -16.24
C ASP A 366 11.38 26.75 -15.11
N SER A 367 12.66 26.44 -15.33
CA SER A 367 13.76 26.88 -14.48
C SER A 367 13.85 28.39 -14.23
N SER A 368 13.16 29.22 -15.03
CA SER A 368 13.06 30.67 -14.80
C SER A 368 12.05 31.06 -13.71
N ALA A 369 11.08 30.20 -13.39
CA ALA A 369 10.19 30.37 -12.23
C ALA A 369 10.90 30.01 -10.91
N GLY A 370 11.79 29.01 -10.95
CA GLY A 370 12.86 28.83 -9.95
C GLY A 370 12.40 28.42 -8.54
N TRP A 371 11.42 27.52 -8.43
CA TRP A 371 10.95 26.99 -7.15
C TRP A 371 10.70 25.48 -7.20
N ALA A 372 10.83 24.83 -6.04
CA ALA A 372 10.40 23.46 -5.76
C ALA A 372 9.92 23.38 -4.30
N TRP A 373 9.09 22.39 -3.97
CA TRP A 373 8.53 22.20 -2.65
C TRP A 373 8.49 20.71 -2.25
N ARG A 374 8.43 20.46 -0.94
CA ARG A 374 8.21 19.15 -0.33
C ARG A 374 7.29 19.30 0.88
N ILE A 375 6.42 18.32 1.08
CA ILE A 375 5.55 18.20 2.26
C ILE A 375 5.57 16.76 2.75
N GLY A 376 5.49 16.57 4.07
CA GLY A 376 5.09 15.29 4.65
C GLY A 376 3.56 15.17 4.68
N SER A 377 3.03 14.57 5.74
CA SER A 377 1.58 14.60 6.02
C SER A 377 1.34 14.53 7.52
N SER A 378 0.40 15.33 8.00
CA SER A 378 0.07 15.41 9.43
C SER A 378 -0.82 14.27 9.90
N TYR A 379 -1.34 13.43 9.00
CA TYR A 379 -2.26 12.33 9.32
C TYR A 379 -1.53 10.99 9.29
N ALA A 380 -1.62 10.23 10.39
CA ALA A 380 -1.13 8.87 10.48
C ALA A 380 -2.30 7.90 10.66
N HIS A 381 -2.44 6.96 9.73
CA HIS A 381 -3.44 5.89 9.79
C HIS A 381 -2.76 4.58 10.24
N PHE A 382 -3.35 3.81 11.15
CA PHE A 382 -2.74 2.57 11.64
C PHE A 382 -2.48 1.57 10.48
N GLY A 383 -3.36 1.57 9.49
CA GLY A 383 -3.28 0.77 8.26
C GLY A 383 -1.98 0.96 7.46
N TYR A 384 -1.32 2.11 7.60
CA TYR A 384 -0.09 2.45 6.87
C TYR A 384 1.18 2.08 7.62
N GLN A 385 1.09 1.77 8.91
CA GLN A 385 2.29 1.43 9.70
C GLN A 385 2.87 0.10 9.21
N ASN A 386 4.20 0.01 9.24
CA ASN A 386 4.94 -1.20 8.86
C ASN A 386 6.11 -1.43 9.83
N PRO A 387 5.85 -2.04 11.01
CA PRO A 387 6.88 -2.38 11.99
C PRO A 387 7.98 -3.27 11.42
N MET A 388 7.63 -4.14 10.46
CA MET A 388 8.62 -4.99 9.82
C MET A 388 9.62 -4.18 8.99
N ALA A 389 9.14 -3.26 8.14
CA ALA A 389 10.00 -2.36 7.39
C ALA A 389 10.85 -1.48 8.32
N ALA A 390 10.26 -0.91 9.37
CA ALA A 390 10.99 -0.10 10.34
C ALA A 390 12.07 -0.89 11.09
N TYR A 391 11.79 -2.15 11.44
CA TYR A 391 12.76 -3.05 12.05
C TYR A 391 13.94 -3.32 11.12
N VAL A 392 13.70 -3.69 9.86
CA VAL A 392 14.80 -4.06 8.96
C VAL A 392 15.64 -2.85 8.54
N LEU A 393 15.01 -1.68 8.35
CA LEU A 393 15.71 -0.42 8.04
C LEU A 393 16.52 0.13 9.23
N SER A 394 16.31 -0.39 10.44
CA SER A 394 17.06 0.01 11.65
C SER A 394 18.05 -1.04 12.15
N THR A 395 17.93 -2.31 11.72
CA THR A 395 18.69 -3.42 12.30
C THR A 395 19.39 -4.35 11.30
N ASP A 396 18.92 -4.46 10.06
CA ASP A 396 19.54 -5.33 9.05
C ASP A 396 20.66 -4.60 8.32
N ASP A 397 21.91 -5.08 8.46
CA ASP A 397 23.10 -4.45 7.89
C ASP A 397 23.02 -4.19 6.37
N ALA A 398 22.24 -4.97 5.61
CA ALA A 398 22.07 -4.79 4.17
C ALA A 398 20.99 -3.74 3.81
N LEU A 399 20.07 -3.47 4.74
CA LEU A 399 18.92 -2.58 4.52
C LEU A 399 18.97 -1.28 5.32
N ILE A 400 19.84 -1.15 6.32
CA ILE A 400 20.05 0.14 6.99
C ILE A 400 20.45 1.18 5.93
N PRO A 401 19.68 2.27 5.76
CA PRO A 401 19.98 3.27 4.75
C PRO A 401 21.33 3.95 5.00
N GLN A 402 21.94 4.46 3.93
CA GLN A 402 23.30 4.99 3.98
C GLN A 402 23.37 6.36 4.66
N SER A 403 22.25 7.08 4.77
CA SER A 403 22.27 8.40 5.41
C SER A 403 22.57 8.32 6.90
N PRO A 404 23.40 9.24 7.44
CA PRO A 404 23.95 9.11 8.80
C PRO A 404 22.93 8.95 9.93
N THR A 405 21.70 9.47 9.77
CA THR A 405 20.69 9.43 10.83
C THR A 405 19.55 8.44 10.58
N ALA A 406 19.52 7.80 9.40
CA ALA A 406 18.39 7.01 8.97
C ALA A 406 18.11 5.78 9.85
N GLY A 407 19.13 5.02 10.24
CA GLY A 407 18.95 3.84 11.10
C GLY A 407 18.38 4.19 12.49
N GLU A 408 18.79 5.34 13.06
CA GLU A 408 18.23 5.84 14.33
C GLU A 408 16.78 6.31 14.14
N ASP A 409 16.47 6.98 13.04
CA ASP A 409 15.10 7.42 12.73
C ASP A 409 14.13 6.24 12.60
N TRP A 410 14.53 5.20 11.87
CA TRP A 410 13.73 3.98 11.73
C TRP A 410 13.60 3.21 13.03
N GLY A 411 14.64 3.18 13.86
CA GLY A 411 14.56 2.56 15.19
C GLY A 411 13.58 3.27 16.11
N ASN A 412 13.61 4.61 16.12
CA ASN A 412 12.63 5.41 16.86
C ASN A 412 11.22 5.26 16.29
N SER A 413 11.09 5.14 14.96
CA SER A 413 9.81 4.92 14.30
C SER A 413 9.20 3.57 14.65
N LEU A 414 10.00 2.50 14.71
CA LEU A 414 9.55 1.19 15.17
C LEU A 414 8.94 1.27 16.59
N ASP A 415 9.66 1.89 17.53
CA ASP A 415 9.18 2.05 18.90
C ASP A 415 7.87 2.85 18.93
N ARG A 416 7.77 3.94 18.16
CA ARG A 416 6.55 4.74 18.06
C ARG A 416 5.37 3.99 17.45
N MET A 417 5.61 3.15 16.43
CA MET A 417 4.55 2.33 15.82
C MET A 417 3.98 1.33 16.83
N ILE A 418 4.82 0.64 17.60
CA ILE A 418 4.37 -0.32 18.63
C ILE A 418 3.46 0.35 19.67
N GLU A 419 3.85 1.54 20.12
CA GLU A 419 3.05 2.37 21.02
C GLU A 419 1.73 2.80 20.37
N PHE A 420 1.74 3.14 19.08
CA PHE A 420 0.56 3.56 18.35
C PHE A 420 -0.48 2.45 18.19
N TYR A 421 -0.06 1.22 17.87
CA TYR A 421 -0.95 0.05 17.85
C TYR A 421 -1.56 -0.20 19.23
N THR A 422 -0.75 -0.12 20.28
CA THR A 422 -1.21 -0.31 21.67
C THR A 422 -2.27 0.74 22.03
N TRP A 423 -2.00 2.00 21.71
CA TRP A 423 -2.89 3.12 21.99
C TRP A 423 -4.22 3.03 21.24
N LEU A 424 -4.23 2.53 20.01
CA LEU A 424 -5.43 2.45 19.17
C LEU A 424 -6.23 1.16 19.36
N GLN A 425 -5.76 0.22 20.17
CA GLN A 425 -6.46 -1.05 20.34
C GLN A 425 -7.77 -0.87 21.12
N SER A 426 -8.88 -1.22 20.49
CA SER A 426 -10.23 -1.20 21.08
C SER A 426 -10.40 -2.16 22.25
N ALA A 427 -11.50 -2.01 22.99
CA ALA A 427 -11.91 -2.93 24.03
C ALA A 427 -12.09 -4.37 23.50
N GLU A 428 -12.56 -4.54 22.26
CA GLU A 428 -12.78 -5.84 21.63
C GLU A 428 -11.47 -6.45 21.09
N GLY A 429 -10.62 -5.67 20.42
CA GLY A 429 -9.31 -6.12 19.93
C GLY A 429 -8.84 -5.51 18.61
N ALA A 430 -9.77 -4.99 17.79
CA ALA A 430 -9.45 -4.28 16.55
C ALA A 430 -8.68 -2.97 16.81
N ILE A 431 -7.95 -2.48 15.82
CA ILE A 431 -7.16 -1.24 15.89
C ILE A 431 -7.93 -0.08 15.26
N ALA A 432 -8.12 1.03 15.98
CA ALA A 432 -8.82 2.21 15.49
C ALA A 432 -8.02 3.02 14.44
N GLY A 433 -8.64 4.03 13.83
CA GLY A 433 -8.10 4.77 12.67
C GLY A 433 -6.70 5.35 12.87
N GLY A 434 -6.53 6.38 13.70
CA GLY A 434 -5.21 6.95 13.90
C GLY A 434 -5.17 8.29 14.63
N ALA A 435 -4.28 9.17 14.16
CA ALA A 435 -4.08 10.50 14.74
C ALA A 435 -3.70 11.54 13.68
N THR A 436 -3.89 12.81 14.04
CA THR A 436 -3.44 13.96 13.25
C THR A 436 -2.76 15.03 14.08
N ASN A 437 -1.70 15.63 13.54
CA ASN A 437 -1.12 16.87 14.07
C ASN A 437 -1.83 18.13 13.54
N SER A 438 -2.65 17.99 12.50
CA SER A 438 -3.38 19.08 11.86
C SER A 438 -4.87 18.77 11.89
N TRP A 439 -5.57 19.18 12.96
CA TRP A 439 -7.01 18.96 13.08
C TRP A 439 -7.74 19.56 11.89
N GLU A 440 -8.56 18.74 11.22
CA GLU A 440 -9.29 19.08 9.97
C GLU A 440 -8.38 19.66 8.86
N GLY A 441 -7.07 19.39 8.92
CA GLY A 441 -6.10 19.71 7.89
C GLY A 441 -5.75 21.19 7.75
N HIS A 442 -6.17 22.00 8.72
CA HIS A 442 -5.85 23.43 8.79
C HIS A 442 -5.31 23.85 10.16
N TYR A 443 -4.75 22.90 10.92
CA TYR A 443 -4.30 23.09 12.31
C TYR A 443 -5.42 23.68 13.18
N GLY A 444 -6.64 23.14 13.06
CA GLY A 444 -7.80 23.59 13.80
C GLY A 444 -7.72 23.31 15.32
N GLU A 445 -8.74 23.75 16.06
CA GLU A 445 -8.91 23.40 17.46
C GLU A 445 -9.74 22.10 17.56
N ALA A 446 -9.13 21.02 18.03
CA ALA A 446 -9.84 19.77 18.26
C ALA A 446 -10.89 19.93 19.38
N PRO A 447 -11.98 19.13 19.37
CA PRO A 447 -12.97 19.13 20.44
C PRO A 447 -12.36 18.97 21.84
N ALA A 448 -12.92 19.68 22.82
CA ALA A 448 -12.43 19.60 24.19
C ALA A 448 -12.52 18.17 24.74
N GLY A 449 -11.37 17.63 25.17
CA GLY A 449 -11.27 16.26 25.69
C GLY A 449 -10.91 15.21 24.64
N THR A 450 -10.62 15.59 23.39
CA THR A 450 -10.04 14.68 22.41
C THR A 450 -8.75 14.06 22.95
N PRO A 451 -8.63 12.72 22.98
CA PRO A 451 -7.42 12.04 23.42
C PRO A 451 -6.23 12.35 22.51
N THR A 452 -5.03 12.28 23.05
CA THR A 452 -3.81 12.58 22.29
C THR A 452 -2.78 11.48 22.36
N PHE A 453 -1.98 11.33 21.30
CA PHE A 453 -0.79 10.49 21.22
C PHE A 453 0.42 11.37 20.92
N TYR A 454 1.29 11.57 21.90
CA TYR A 454 2.39 12.55 21.82
C TYR A 454 1.93 13.95 21.38
N GLY A 455 0.72 14.35 21.82
CA GLY A 455 0.11 15.63 21.49
C GLY A 455 -0.60 15.70 20.13
N MET A 456 -0.49 14.68 19.26
CA MET A 456 -1.35 14.55 18.08
C MET A 456 -2.75 14.11 18.51
N TYR A 457 -3.78 14.61 17.86
CA TYR A 457 -5.17 14.33 18.21
C TYR A 457 -5.62 12.98 17.66
N TYR A 458 -6.35 12.20 18.45
CA TYR A 458 -7.07 11.03 17.96
C TYR A 458 -8.00 11.42 16.82
N ASP A 459 -7.83 10.74 15.70
CA ASP A 459 -8.68 10.84 14.53
C ASP A 459 -9.28 9.46 14.26
N GLU A 460 -10.60 9.36 14.38
CA GLU A 460 -11.32 8.12 14.15
C GLU A 460 -11.12 7.65 12.70
N LYS A 461 -11.09 8.58 11.74
CA LYS A 461 -11.11 8.30 10.30
C LYS A 461 -10.11 9.19 9.55
N PRO A 462 -8.79 8.98 9.78
CA PRO A 462 -7.78 9.82 9.18
C PRO A 462 -7.96 9.96 7.65
N VAL A 463 -7.80 11.19 7.16
CA VAL A 463 -7.67 11.56 5.75
C VAL A 463 -8.96 11.54 4.93
N TYR A 464 -9.76 10.47 4.95
CA TYR A 464 -10.95 10.35 4.10
C TYR A 464 -12.18 9.86 4.87
N HIS A 465 -13.30 10.51 4.57
CA HIS A 465 -14.57 10.42 5.28
C HIS A 465 -15.72 9.88 4.41
N ASP A 466 -15.54 9.80 3.09
CA ASP A 466 -16.48 9.21 2.15
C ASP A 466 -15.85 8.08 1.32
N PRO A 467 -15.91 6.82 1.81
CA PRO A 467 -16.34 6.43 3.15
C PRO A 467 -15.29 6.71 4.24
N PRO A 468 -15.63 6.60 5.54
CA PRO A 468 -14.63 6.70 6.61
C PRO A 468 -13.48 5.71 6.46
N SER A 469 -12.24 6.18 6.61
CA SER A 469 -11.03 5.39 6.33
C SER A 469 -10.87 4.10 7.13
N ASN A 470 -11.30 4.15 8.38
CA ASN A 470 -11.24 3.05 9.33
C ASN A 470 -12.46 2.10 9.23
N ARG A 471 -13.39 2.35 8.30
CA ARG A 471 -14.54 1.47 8.06
C ARG A 471 -14.11 0.18 7.38
N TRP A 472 -13.12 0.21 6.50
CA TRP A 472 -12.74 -0.96 5.73
C TRP A 472 -11.87 -1.92 6.54
N PHE A 473 -12.33 -3.17 6.67
CA PHE A 473 -11.62 -4.20 7.44
C PHE A 473 -10.25 -4.57 6.84
N GLY A 474 -10.01 -4.35 5.55
CA GLY A 474 -8.72 -4.65 4.90
C GLY A 474 -7.52 -3.99 5.58
N MET A 475 -7.69 -2.79 6.16
CA MET A 475 -6.65 -2.14 6.95
C MET A 475 -6.20 -2.96 8.17
N GLN A 476 -7.11 -3.73 8.78
CA GLN A 476 -6.77 -4.65 9.86
C GLN A 476 -5.87 -5.76 9.34
N ALA A 477 -6.28 -6.43 8.26
CA ALA A 477 -5.53 -7.56 7.70
C ALA A 477 -4.12 -7.13 7.26
N TRP A 478 -4.02 -6.06 6.46
CA TRP A 478 -2.74 -5.56 5.93
C TRP A 478 -1.75 -5.13 7.01
N SER A 479 -2.21 -4.33 7.97
CA SER A 479 -1.33 -3.75 8.98
C SER A 479 -0.94 -4.78 10.05
N MET A 480 -1.88 -5.63 10.45
CA MET A 480 -1.62 -6.66 11.46
C MET A 480 -0.79 -7.82 10.90
N GLN A 481 -0.81 -8.06 9.58
CA GLN A 481 0.18 -8.94 8.94
C GLN A 481 1.60 -8.46 9.20
N ARG A 482 1.88 -7.17 8.99
CA ARG A 482 3.22 -6.57 9.18
C ARG A 482 3.65 -6.64 10.64
N LEU A 483 2.73 -6.43 11.58
CA LEU A 483 3.00 -6.55 13.02
C LEU A 483 3.27 -8.01 13.43
N ALA A 484 2.48 -8.96 12.91
CA ALA A 484 2.66 -10.39 13.17
C ALA A 484 3.97 -10.93 12.59
N GLU A 485 4.33 -10.48 11.40
CA GLU A 485 5.60 -10.79 10.74
C GLU A 485 6.79 -10.25 11.53
N TYR A 486 6.71 -9.00 11.98
CA TYR A 486 7.70 -8.41 12.89
C TYR A 486 7.82 -9.23 14.18
N TYR A 487 6.71 -9.65 14.80
CA TYR A 487 6.74 -10.50 15.99
C TYR A 487 7.44 -11.84 15.71
N HIS A 488 7.11 -12.49 14.60
CA HIS A 488 7.71 -13.74 14.18
C HIS A 488 9.23 -13.63 14.00
N VAL A 489 9.70 -12.58 13.32
CA VAL A 489 11.12 -12.40 12.99
C VAL A 489 11.94 -11.94 14.21
N SER A 490 11.42 -10.98 14.98
CA SER A 490 12.17 -10.34 16.06
C SER A 490 12.01 -11.03 17.42
N GLY A 491 10.87 -11.69 17.65
CA GLY A 491 10.46 -12.15 18.97
C GLY A 491 10.20 -11.02 19.98
N ASP A 492 9.90 -9.79 19.52
CA ASP A 492 9.63 -8.67 20.43
C ASP A 492 8.29 -8.88 21.16
N GLU A 493 8.37 -9.28 22.42
CA GLU A 493 7.22 -9.53 23.29
C GLU A 493 6.37 -8.28 23.58
N ARG A 494 6.82 -7.06 23.22
CA ARG A 494 6.01 -5.84 23.36
C ARG A 494 4.75 -5.86 22.49
N VAL A 495 4.79 -6.54 21.34
CA VAL A 495 3.65 -6.58 20.40
C VAL A 495 2.70 -7.76 20.64
N ALA A 496 3.15 -8.77 21.39
CA ALA A 496 2.34 -9.97 21.66
C ALA A 496 0.97 -9.65 22.29
N PRO A 497 0.83 -8.77 23.30
CA PRO A 497 -0.50 -8.48 23.86
C PRO A 497 -1.49 -7.87 22.86
N VAL A 498 -0.99 -7.05 21.94
CA VAL A 498 -1.81 -6.45 20.88
C VAL A 498 -2.26 -7.55 19.90
N LEU A 499 -1.31 -8.37 19.43
CA LEU A 499 -1.58 -9.47 18.51
C LEU A 499 -2.51 -10.52 19.12
N ASP A 500 -2.29 -10.94 20.36
CA ASP A 500 -3.11 -11.92 21.07
C ASP A 500 -4.58 -11.47 21.11
N LYS A 501 -4.82 -10.23 21.52
CA LYS A 501 -6.18 -9.67 21.62
C LYS A 501 -6.83 -9.48 20.24
N TRP A 502 -6.05 -9.04 19.24
CA TRP A 502 -6.56 -8.89 17.88
C TRP A 502 -6.90 -10.24 17.24
N ALA A 503 -6.03 -11.25 17.42
CA ALA A 503 -6.23 -12.60 16.91
C ALA A 503 -7.46 -13.26 17.56
N ASP A 504 -7.60 -13.14 18.88
CA ASP A 504 -8.78 -13.61 19.62
C ASP A 504 -10.09 -13.00 19.08
N TRP A 505 -10.08 -11.69 18.79
CA TRP A 505 -11.23 -11.00 18.20
C TRP A 505 -11.52 -11.49 16.78
N VAL A 506 -10.53 -11.40 15.89
CA VAL A 506 -10.76 -11.64 14.46
C VAL A 506 -11.09 -13.11 14.15
N VAL A 507 -10.47 -14.06 14.85
CA VAL A 507 -10.81 -15.50 14.71
C VAL A 507 -12.27 -15.74 15.14
N GLY A 508 -12.77 -14.98 16.12
CA GLY A 508 -14.17 -15.05 16.54
C GLY A 508 -15.17 -14.49 15.51
N GLU A 509 -14.71 -13.66 14.57
CA GLU A 509 -15.52 -13.04 13.51
C GLU A 509 -15.46 -13.80 12.18
N VAL A 510 -14.58 -14.79 12.05
CA VAL A 510 -14.44 -15.59 10.83
C VAL A 510 -15.38 -16.81 10.86
N THR A 511 -16.05 -17.06 9.74
CA THR A 511 -16.79 -18.31 9.51
C THR A 511 -16.23 -19.03 8.29
N ILE A 512 -15.97 -20.34 8.43
CA ILE A 512 -15.53 -21.21 7.33
C ILE A 512 -16.63 -22.26 7.12
N GLY A 513 -17.19 -22.26 5.91
CA GLY A 513 -18.29 -23.12 5.48
C GLY A 513 -17.86 -24.29 4.62
N GLU A 514 -18.83 -24.95 3.97
CA GLU A 514 -18.58 -26.07 3.04
C GLU A 514 -18.44 -25.56 1.60
N GLY A 515 -17.62 -26.24 0.79
CA GLY A 515 -17.58 -26.02 -0.66
C GLY A 515 -17.02 -24.67 -1.09
N GLY A 516 -16.13 -24.06 -0.28
CA GLY A 516 -15.55 -22.75 -0.54
C GLY A 516 -16.27 -21.59 0.13
N ASP A 517 -17.40 -21.81 0.80
CA ASP A 517 -18.08 -20.73 1.51
C ASP A 517 -17.27 -20.25 2.72
N PHE A 518 -17.11 -18.95 2.88
CA PHE A 518 -16.50 -18.32 4.06
C PHE A 518 -17.11 -16.94 4.32
N GLN A 519 -16.86 -16.38 5.50
CA GLN A 519 -17.21 -15.01 5.83
C GLN A 519 -16.11 -14.38 6.68
N ILE A 520 -15.68 -13.20 6.27
CA ILE A 520 -14.79 -12.32 7.03
C ILE A 520 -15.47 -10.96 7.24
N PRO A 521 -15.11 -10.17 8.27
CA PRO A 521 -15.56 -8.80 8.38
C PRO A 521 -15.24 -7.99 7.12
N ALA A 522 -16.13 -7.07 6.74
CA ALA A 522 -15.97 -6.19 5.59
C ALA A 522 -16.00 -4.72 6.01
N GLU A 523 -17.03 -4.35 6.76
CA GLU A 523 -17.22 -3.00 7.28
C GLU A 523 -17.23 -2.99 8.80
N LEU A 524 -16.56 -1.99 9.36
CA LEU A 524 -16.44 -1.71 10.78
C LEU A 524 -17.11 -0.38 11.11
N SER A 525 -17.80 -0.31 12.23
CA SER A 525 -18.24 0.94 12.82
C SER A 525 -17.56 1.14 14.17
N TRP A 526 -17.26 2.40 14.48
CA TRP A 526 -16.47 2.77 15.66
C TRP A 526 -17.27 3.70 16.56
N SER A 527 -17.02 3.60 17.87
CA SER A 527 -17.59 4.53 18.84
C SER A 527 -16.67 4.73 20.04
N GLY A 528 -16.76 5.93 20.62
CA GLY A 528 -15.90 6.33 21.73
C GLY A 528 -14.52 6.76 21.26
N ALA A 529 -13.51 6.63 22.14
CA ALA A 529 -12.14 7.09 21.87
C ALA A 529 -11.17 6.35 22.80
N PRO A 530 -9.87 6.23 22.46
CA PRO A 530 -8.86 5.68 23.36
C PRO A 530 -8.65 6.59 24.58
N ASP A 531 -7.95 6.10 25.60
CA ASP A 531 -7.40 6.96 26.65
C ASP A 531 -6.33 7.90 26.05
N THR A 532 -6.04 9.04 26.68
CA THR A 532 -4.85 9.83 26.28
C THR A 532 -3.60 9.01 26.56
N TRP A 533 -2.71 8.90 25.57
CA TRP A 533 -1.49 8.11 25.69
C TRP A 533 -0.59 8.60 26.82
N ASP A 534 -0.18 7.66 27.66
CA ASP A 534 0.85 7.82 28.67
C ASP A 534 1.78 6.59 28.57
N PRO A 535 3.03 6.73 28.08
CA PRO A 535 3.91 5.58 27.90
C PRO A 535 4.27 4.86 29.20
N ASP A 536 4.14 5.53 30.36
CA ASP A 536 4.34 4.90 31.67
C ASP A 536 3.08 4.16 32.16
N ASN A 537 1.91 4.49 31.61
CA ASN A 537 0.61 3.93 32.00
C ASN A 537 -0.42 4.03 30.85
N PRO A 538 -0.37 3.16 29.82
CA PRO A 538 -1.00 3.33 28.52
C PRO A 538 -2.54 3.30 28.47
N GLY A 539 -3.24 3.25 29.61
CA GLY A 539 -4.69 3.12 29.67
C GLY A 539 -5.19 1.70 29.37
N ASP A 540 -6.50 1.49 29.45
CA ASP A 540 -7.15 0.22 29.09
C ASP A 540 -8.11 0.35 27.90
N ASN A 541 -8.30 1.57 27.38
CA ASN A 541 -9.19 1.89 26.26
C ASN A 541 -10.61 1.33 26.44
N SER A 542 -11.09 1.22 27.68
CA SER A 542 -12.41 0.67 27.99
C SER A 542 -13.59 1.48 27.42
N GLY A 543 -13.34 2.68 26.88
CA GLY A 543 -14.31 3.50 26.17
C GLY A 543 -14.24 3.45 24.64
N LEU A 544 -13.27 2.74 24.04
CA LEU A 544 -13.11 2.62 22.58
C LEU A 544 -13.70 1.29 22.09
N HIS A 545 -14.67 1.35 21.19
CA HIS A 545 -15.40 0.18 20.73
C HIS A 545 -15.47 0.06 19.21
N VAL A 546 -15.47 -1.19 18.74
CA VAL A 546 -15.72 -1.57 17.35
C VAL A 546 -16.93 -2.52 17.24
N GLU A 547 -17.69 -2.40 16.15
CA GLU A 547 -18.73 -3.36 15.75
C GLU A 547 -18.54 -3.73 14.27
N VAL A 548 -18.59 -5.03 13.95
CA VAL A 548 -18.64 -5.51 12.56
C VAL A 548 -20.05 -5.30 12.02
N THR A 549 -20.19 -4.45 11.01
CA THR A 549 -21.51 -4.08 10.45
C THR A 549 -21.83 -4.81 9.14
N ALA A 550 -20.82 -5.37 8.47
CA ALA A 550 -20.97 -6.18 7.28
C ALA A 550 -19.89 -7.26 7.20
N TYR A 551 -20.22 -8.36 6.52
CA TYR A 551 -19.30 -9.44 6.19
C TYR A 551 -19.24 -9.62 4.68
N SER A 552 -18.11 -10.13 4.17
CA SER A 552 -17.88 -10.38 2.74
C SER A 552 -17.10 -11.67 2.51
N GLN A 553 -16.93 -11.98 1.22
CA GLN A 553 -16.00 -12.98 0.71
C GLN A 553 -14.82 -12.34 -0.05
N ASP A 554 -14.44 -11.09 0.29
CA ASP A 554 -13.32 -10.39 -0.35
C ASP A 554 -12.06 -11.27 -0.34
N VAL A 555 -11.66 -11.69 -1.54
CA VAL A 555 -10.60 -12.68 -1.73
C VAL A 555 -9.22 -12.14 -1.36
N GLY A 556 -8.97 -10.86 -1.63
CA GLY A 556 -7.69 -10.22 -1.34
C GLY A 556 -7.50 -9.99 0.15
N VAL A 557 -8.51 -9.43 0.82
CA VAL A 557 -8.48 -9.24 2.28
C VAL A 557 -8.40 -10.57 3.01
N THR A 558 -9.02 -11.62 2.47
CA THR A 558 -8.92 -12.98 3.02
C THR A 558 -7.51 -13.55 2.88
N GLY A 559 -6.84 -13.33 1.75
CA GLY A 559 -5.42 -13.67 1.57
C GLY A 559 -4.54 -13.02 2.64
N SER A 560 -4.70 -11.71 2.84
CA SER A 560 -3.94 -10.95 3.84
C SER A 560 -4.23 -11.41 5.25
N LEU A 561 -5.49 -11.70 5.57
CA LEU A 561 -5.91 -12.18 6.90
C LEU A 561 -5.32 -13.56 7.18
N ALA A 562 -5.37 -14.49 6.21
CA ALA A 562 -4.75 -15.79 6.34
C ALA A 562 -3.23 -15.66 6.54
N ASN A 563 -2.58 -14.73 5.84
CA ASN A 563 -1.16 -14.46 5.99
C ASN A 563 -0.82 -13.91 7.39
N ALA A 564 -1.57 -12.91 7.87
CA ALA A 564 -1.41 -12.36 9.22
C ALA A 564 -1.55 -13.42 10.31
N LEU A 565 -2.61 -14.24 10.23
CA LEU A 565 -2.85 -15.33 11.18
C LEU A 565 -1.77 -16.41 11.10
N SER A 566 -1.20 -16.66 9.91
CA SER A 566 -0.09 -17.61 9.73
C SER A 566 1.17 -17.16 10.47
N PHE A 567 1.60 -15.90 10.27
CA PHE A 567 2.76 -15.37 10.99
C PHE A 567 2.52 -15.32 12.50
N TYR A 568 1.33 -14.86 12.93
CA TYR A 568 0.98 -14.81 14.36
C TYR A 568 1.02 -16.21 14.98
N ALA A 569 0.41 -17.21 14.33
CA ALA A 569 0.40 -18.58 14.83
C ALA A 569 1.80 -19.20 14.86
N ALA A 570 2.66 -18.88 13.88
CA ALA A 570 4.04 -19.33 13.86
C ALA A 570 4.87 -18.72 15.01
N ALA A 571 4.59 -17.47 15.40
CA ALA A 571 5.26 -16.79 16.51
C ALA A 571 4.75 -17.24 17.89
N SER A 572 3.43 -17.33 18.06
CA SER A 572 2.76 -17.60 19.36
C SER A 572 2.54 -19.09 19.65
N GLY A 573 2.45 -19.92 18.61
CA GLY A 573 1.98 -21.30 18.71
C GLY A 573 0.46 -21.44 18.79
N ASP A 574 -0.31 -20.38 18.48
CA ASP A 574 -1.78 -20.42 18.50
C ASP A 574 -2.34 -21.35 17.40
N THR A 575 -2.97 -22.43 17.84
CA THR A 575 -3.53 -23.43 16.92
C THR A 575 -4.83 -22.99 16.25
N ALA A 576 -5.63 -22.15 16.91
CA ALA A 576 -6.91 -21.68 16.35
C ALA A 576 -6.66 -20.70 15.20
N ALA A 577 -5.70 -19.79 15.36
CA ALA A 577 -5.24 -18.91 14.30
C ALA A 577 -4.66 -19.70 13.11
N ARG A 578 -3.83 -20.71 13.37
CA ARG A 578 -3.28 -21.59 12.32
C ARG A 578 -4.38 -22.32 11.54
N GLU A 579 -5.34 -22.94 12.25
CA GLU A 579 -6.45 -23.66 11.62
C GLU A 579 -7.37 -22.73 10.82
N THR A 580 -7.62 -21.52 11.34
CA THR A 580 -8.39 -20.49 10.64
C THR A 580 -7.69 -20.05 9.36
N ALA A 581 -6.39 -19.77 9.41
CA ALA A 581 -5.60 -19.41 8.22
C ALA A 581 -5.67 -20.49 7.14
N ALA A 582 -5.45 -21.77 7.51
CA ALA A 582 -5.53 -22.88 6.57
C ALA A 582 -6.91 -23.00 5.93
N GLY A 583 -7.98 -22.94 6.73
CA GLY A 583 -9.33 -23.07 6.21
C GLY A 583 -9.76 -21.90 5.31
N LEU A 584 -9.24 -20.68 5.55
CA LEU A 584 -9.44 -19.55 4.63
C LEU A 584 -8.71 -19.77 3.30
N LEU A 585 -7.47 -20.27 3.32
CA LEU A 585 -6.73 -20.62 2.09
C LEU A 585 -7.44 -21.72 1.30
N ASP A 586 -7.91 -22.77 1.97
CA ASP A 586 -8.70 -23.84 1.33
C ASP A 586 -10.00 -23.29 0.71
N ALA A 587 -10.66 -22.34 1.38
CA ALA A 587 -11.87 -21.72 0.87
C ALA A 587 -11.59 -20.84 -0.36
N LEU A 588 -10.50 -20.06 -0.36
CA LEU A 588 -10.05 -19.28 -1.51
C LEU A 588 -9.78 -20.17 -2.73
N LEU A 589 -9.07 -21.29 -2.55
CA LEU A 589 -8.76 -22.22 -3.63
C LEU A 589 -10.01 -22.85 -4.28
N ALA A 590 -11.13 -22.89 -3.56
CA ALA A 590 -12.40 -23.36 -4.11
C ALA A 590 -13.08 -22.36 -5.07
N HIS A 591 -12.62 -21.10 -5.10
CA HIS A 591 -13.10 -20.03 -5.99
C HIS A 591 -12.15 -19.73 -7.15
N GLN A 592 -11.30 -20.69 -7.50
CA GLN A 592 -10.41 -20.56 -8.65
C GLN A 592 -11.19 -20.64 -9.98
N ASP A 593 -10.87 -19.74 -10.91
CA ASP A 593 -11.39 -19.71 -12.27
C ASP A 593 -10.25 -19.71 -13.32
N GLU A 594 -10.54 -19.31 -14.57
CA GLU A 594 -9.54 -19.28 -15.66
C GLU A 594 -8.51 -18.15 -15.50
N GLN A 595 -8.84 -17.07 -14.79
CA GLN A 595 -8.03 -15.86 -14.65
C GLN A 595 -7.41 -15.71 -13.26
N GLY A 596 -7.90 -16.39 -12.23
CA GLY A 596 -7.34 -16.33 -10.88
C GLY A 596 -8.27 -16.93 -9.85
N ILE A 597 -8.45 -16.22 -8.74
CA ILE A 597 -9.41 -16.54 -7.67
C ILE A 597 -10.30 -15.32 -7.46
N ALA A 598 -11.60 -15.44 -7.74
CA ALA A 598 -12.54 -14.34 -7.62
C ALA A 598 -13.89 -14.83 -7.09
N VAL A 599 -14.65 -13.92 -6.48
CA VAL A 599 -16.03 -14.17 -6.06
C VAL A 599 -16.94 -13.06 -6.61
N PRO A 600 -18.24 -13.31 -6.78
CA PRO A 600 -19.19 -12.27 -7.17
C PRO A 600 -19.30 -11.15 -6.13
N GLU A 601 -19.10 -9.91 -6.58
CA GLU A 601 -19.19 -8.69 -5.78
C GLU A 601 -20.27 -7.76 -6.37
N THR A 602 -21.31 -7.44 -5.60
CA THR A 602 -22.35 -6.49 -6.04
C THR A 602 -21.92 -5.05 -5.77
N ARG A 603 -21.87 -4.23 -6.82
CA ARG A 603 -21.40 -2.83 -6.79
C ARG A 603 -22.57 -1.85 -6.74
N GLY A 604 -23.25 -1.79 -5.60
CA GLY A 604 -24.34 -0.82 -5.37
C GLY A 604 -23.86 0.64 -5.36
N ASP A 605 -22.59 0.85 -5.04
CA ASP A 605 -21.91 2.13 -5.12
C ASP A 605 -21.77 2.67 -6.56
N TYR A 606 -21.91 1.83 -7.59
CA TYR A 606 -21.88 2.30 -9.00
C TYR A 606 -23.11 3.13 -9.38
N SER A 607 -24.07 3.30 -8.48
CA SER A 607 -25.09 4.35 -8.61
C SER A 607 -24.48 5.76 -8.64
N ARG A 608 -23.26 5.92 -8.13
CA ARG A 608 -22.51 7.18 -8.05
C ARG A 608 -21.79 7.59 -9.35
N PHE A 609 -21.84 6.78 -10.42
CA PHE A 609 -21.39 7.23 -11.75
C PHE A 609 -22.12 8.52 -12.19
N GLY A 610 -23.37 8.69 -11.76
CA GLY A 610 -24.18 9.88 -12.03
C GLY A 610 -23.99 11.02 -11.02
N ASP A 611 -23.10 10.89 -10.03
CA ASP A 611 -22.89 11.93 -9.02
C ASP A 611 -22.21 13.14 -9.62
N GLU A 612 -22.63 14.33 -9.17
CA GLU A 612 -22.04 15.60 -9.58
C GLU A 612 -20.64 15.74 -8.97
N VAL A 613 -19.66 16.06 -9.81
CA VAL A 613 -18.32 16.46 -9.38
C VAL A 613 -18.35 17.96 -9.18
N TYR A 614 -18.02 18.43 -7.97
CA TYR A 614 -17.99 19.88 -7.73
C TYR A 614 -16.98 20.55 -8.67
N ILE A 615 -17.42 21.57 -9.41
CA ILE A 615 -16.58 22.44 -10.24
C ILE A 615 -16.91 23.89 -9.88
N PRO A 616 -15.92 24.76 -9.57
CA PRO A 616 -16.19 26.13 -9.16
C PRO A 616 -17.00 26.91 -10.20
N GLU A 617 -17.92 27.75 -9.72
CA GLU A 617 -18.75 28.60 -10.59
C GLU A 617 -17.90 29.49 -11.51
N GLY A 618 -18.15 29.39 -12.82
CA GLY A 618 -17.41 30.13 -13.84
C GLY A 618 -16.10 29.48 -14.30
N TRP A 619 -15.67 28.38 -13.66
CA TRP A 619 -14.58 27.55 -14.16
C TRP A 619 -15.06 26.71 -15.35
N SER A 620 -14.22 26.53 -16.36
CA SER A 620 -14.50 25.66 -17.51
C SER A 620 -13.20 25.17 -18.14
N GLY A 621 -13.16 23.89 -18.51
CA GLY A 621 -12.02 23.23 -19.13
C GLY A 621 -12.42 21.97 -19.87
N THR A 622 -11.44 21.22 -20.37
CA THR A 622 -11.68 19.96 -21.07
C THR A 622 -10.70 18.87 -20.69
N MET A 623 -11.20 17.65 -20.53
CA MET A 623 -10.38 16.42 -20.50
C MET A 623 -9.74 16.18 -21.88
N PRO A 624 -8.69 15.35 -22.00
CA PRO A 624 -8.01 15.12 -23.29
C PRO A 624 -8.88 14.54 -24.40
N ASN A 625 -9.89 13.72 -24.06
CA ASN A 625 -10.87 13.20 -25.00
C ASN A 625 -11.90 14.24 -25.47
N GLY A 626 -11.90 15.44 -24.88
CA GLY A 626 -12.82 16.54 -25.17
C GLY A 626 -14.03 16.62 -24.27
N ASP A 627 -14.14 15.78 -23.23
CA ASP A 627 -15.20 15.91 -22.22
C ASP A 627 -15.10 17.27 -21.53
N VAL A 628 -16.25 17.93 -21.42
CA VAL A 628 -16.32 19.28 -20.83
C VAL A 628 -16.38 19.17 -19.33
N ILE A 629 -15.53 19.94 -18.67
CA ILE A 629 -15.49 20.09 -17.23
C ILE A 629 -16.04 21.48 -16.92
N GLU A 630 -17.23 21.56 -16.32
CA GLU A 630 -17.91 22.80 -15.94
C GLU A 630 -18.92 22.50 -14.80
N PRO A 631 -19.50 23.50 -14.11
CA PRO A 631 -20.51 23.26 -13.08
C PRO A 631 -21.67 22.38 -13.59
N GLY A 632 -22.00 21.33 -12.83
CA GLY A 632 -22.97 20.30 -13.21
C GLY A 632 -22.38 19.08 -13.93
N ALA A 633 -21.06 19.02 -14.15
CA ALA A 633 -20.38 17.81 -14.59
C ALA A 633 -20.56 16.68 -13.58
N THR A 634 -20.63 15.43 -14.05
CA THR A 634 -20.72 14.22 -13.23
C THR A 634 -19.46 13.38 -13.36
N PHE A 635 -19.30 12.38 -12.49
CA PHE A 635 -18.21 11.40 -12.60
C PHE A 635 -18.14 10.79 -14.01
N GLU A 636 -19.29 10.33 -14.52
CA GLU A 636 -19.45 9.79 -15.88
C GLU A 636 -19.17 10.83 -16.96
N SER A 637 -19.64 12.07 -16.83
CA SER A 637 -19.59 13.04 -17.93
C SER A 637 -18.18 13.52 -18.26
N ILE A 638 -17.23 13.37 -17.33
CA ILE A 638 -15.80 13.69 -17.54
C ILE A 638 -14.95 12.43 -17.80
N ARG A 639 -15.60 11.27 -17.97
CA ARG A 639 -14.98 9.96 -18.21
C ARG A 639 -15.78 9.18 -19.25
N THR A 640 -16.19 9.83 -20.35
CA THR A 640 -17.09 9.20 -21.34
C THR A 640 -16.48 8.01 -22.07
N PHE A 641 -15.16 7.80 -21.94
CA PHE A 641 -14.50 6.56 -22.40
C PHE A 641 -15.12 5.30 -21.76
N TYR A 642 -15.74 5.41 -20.58
CA TYR A 642 -16.45 4.28 -19.99
C TYR A 642 -17.60 3.77 -20.85
N HIS A 643 -18.19 4.59 -21.72
CA HIS A 643 -19.28 4.14 -22.60
C HIS A 643 -18.82 3.10 -23.63
N ASP A 644 -17.52 3.01 -23.88
CA ASP A 644 -16.90 2.01 -24.75
C ASP A 644 -16.48 0.73 -24.01
N ASP A 645 -16.62 0.70 -22.67
CA ASP A 645 -16.26 -0.44 -21.83
C ASP A 645 -17.24 -1.62 -22.03
N PRO A 646 -16.76 -2.88 -22.19
CA PRO A 646 -17.64 -4.05 -22.34
C PRO A 646 -18.61 -4.27 -21.18
N ALA A 647 -18.26 -3.84 -19.96
CA ALA A 647 -19.07 -3.95 -18.76
C ALA A 647 -20.07 -2.78 -18.59
N TRP A 648 -19.90 -1.68 -19.31
CA TRP A 648 -20.75 -0.49 -19.21
C TRP A 648 -22.25 -0.76 -19.34
N PRO A 649 -22.74 -1.63 -20.26
CA PRO A 649 -24.17 -1.88 -20.37
C PRO A 649 -24.85 -2.33 -19.07
N GLN A 650 -24.12 -3.00 -18.17
CA GLN A 650 -24.64 -3.41 -16.86
C GLN A 650 -24.78 -2.23 -15.90
N VAL A 651 -23.81 -1.30 -15.93
CA VAL A 651 -23.84 -0.06 -15.14
C VAL A 651 -24.91 0.89 -15.67
N GLU A 652 -24.99 1.06 -16.99
CA GLU A 652 -26.04 1.88 -17.64
C GLU A 652 -27.43 1.35 -17.29
N GLU A 653 -27.65 0.03 -17.27
CA GLU A 653 -28.93 -0.55 -16.83
C GLU A 653 -29.24 -0.19 -15.37
N TYR A 654 -28.24 -0.25 -14.48
CA TYR A 654 -28.41 0.13 -13.08
C TYR A 654 -28.76 1.61 -12.91
N LEU A 655 -28.04 2.51 -13.59
CA LEU A 655 -28.32 3.95 -13.58
C LEU A 655 -29.72 4.29 -14.13
N ASN A 656 -30.26 3.45 -15.02
CA ASN A 656 -31.62 3.55 -15.53
C ASN A 656 -32.70 2.91 -14.62
N GLY A 657 -32.34 2.53 -13.40
CA GLY A 657 -33.25 1.98 -12.38
C GLY A 657 -33.34 0.46 -12.36
N GLY A 658 -32.38 -0.24 -12.97
CA GLY A 658 -32.20 -1.68 -12.85
C GLY A 658 -31.64 -2.11 -11.48
N ASP A 659 -31.29 -3.40 -11.38
CA ASP A 659 -30.61 -3.94 -10.19
C ASP A 659 -29.12 -3.56 -10.20
N ALA A 660 -28.49 -3.52 -9.01
CA ALA A 660 -27.05 -3.24 -8.91
C ALA A 660 -26.22 -4.29 -9.66
N PRO A 661 -25.17 -3.88 -10.41
CA PRO A 661 -24.38 -4.81 -11.19
C PRO A 661 -23.51 -5.68 -10.27
N THR A 662 -23.15 -6.87 -10.74
CA THR A 662 -22.29 -7.81 -10.01
C THR A 662 -21.14 -8.23 -10.91
N PHE A 663 -19.94 -8.21 -10.36
CA PHE A 663 -18.69 -8.49 -11.08
C PHE A 663 -17.85 -9.50 -10.31
N GLU A 664 -16.94 -10.17 -11.00
CA GLU A 664 -15.88 -11.00 -10.41
C GLU A 664 -14.57 -10.32 -10.78
N TYR A 665 -13.93 -9.66 -9.81
CA TYR A 665 -12.74 -8.84 -10.06
C TYR A 665 -11.43 -9.57 -9.78
N HIS A 666 -10.51 -9.45 -10.72
CA HIS A 666 -9.15 -9.97 -10.64
C HIS A 666 -8.17 -8.82 -10.35
N ARG A 667 -8.29 -8.23 -9.16
CA ARG A 667 -7.35 -7.19 -8.69
C ARG A 667 -5.96 -7.78 -8.55
N PHE A 668 -4.95 -7.16 -9.17
CA PHE A 668 -3.59 -7.69 -9.18
C PHE A 668 -3.05 -7.91 -7.76
N TRP A 669 -3.23 -6.93 -6.86
CA TRP A 669 -2.77 -7.03 -5.48
C TRP A 669 -3.42 -8.21 -4.75
N ALA A 670 -4.71 -8.47 -4.98
CA ALA A 670 -5.44 -9.54 -4.30
C ALA A 670 -4.90 -10.91 -4.73
N GLN A 671 -4.69 -11.10 -6.04
CA GLN A 671 -4.14 -12.36 -6.57
C GLN A 671 -2.71 -12.59 -6.10
N ALA A 672 -1.88 -11.55 -6.11
CA ALA A 672 -0.51 -11.60 -5.62
C ALA A 672 -0.48 -11.97 -4.13
N ASP A 673 -1.33 -11.35 -3.31
CA ASP A 673 -1.36 -11.58 -1.87
C ASP A 673 -1.87 -12.98 -1.49
N ILE A 674 -2.89 -13.50 -2.20
CA ILE A 674 -3.34 -14.89 -2.04
C ILE A 674 -2.19 -15.86 -2.38
N ALA A 675 -1.47 -15.61 -3.48
CA ALA A 675 -0.31 -16.43 -3.86
C ALA A 675 0.77 -16.40 -2.77
N ILE A 676 1.11 -15.21 -2.26
CA ILE A 676 2.08 -15.04 -1.18
C ILE A 676 1.63 -15.78 0.09
N ALA A 677 0.35 -15.70 0.46
CA ALA A 677 -0.20 -16.37 1.64
C ALA A 677 -0.11 -17.91 1.54
N LEU A 678 -0.38 -18.49 0.36
CA LEU A 678 -0.22 -19.93 0.10
C LEU A 678 1.23 -20.41 0.32
N ALA A 679 2.19 -19.69 -0.26
CA ALA A 679 3.60 -20.01 -0.10
C ALA A 679 4.09 -19.78 1.33
N THR A 680 3.64 -18.70 1.97
CA THR A 680 3.99 -18.36 3.36
C THR A 680 3.50 -19.44 4.34
N TYR A 681 2.25 -19.90 4.20
CA TYR A 681 1.73 -20.97 5.06
C TYR A 681 2.57 -22.25 4.92
N THR A 682 2.96 -22.60 3.69
CA THR A 682 3.84 -23.74 3.43
C THR A 682 5.21 -23.57 4.09
N GLN A 683 5.79 -22.37 4.01
CA GLN A 683 7.08 -22.09 4.61
C GLN A 683 7.06 -22.20 6.13
N LEU A 684 6.02 -21.68 6.77
CA LEU A 684 5.92 -21.63 8.23
C LEU A 684 5.55 -22.98 8.86
N PHE A 685 4.76 -23.79 8.16
CA PHE A 685 4.17 -25.02 8.73
C PHE A 685 4.46 -26.29 7.92
N GLY A 686 5.30 -26.18 6.88
CA GLY A 686 5.77 -27.29 6.06
C GLY A 686 6.50 -28.37 6.86
N ALA A 687 6.27 -29.64 6.52
CA ALA A 687 7.08 -30.71 7.07
C ALA A 687 8.50 -30.63 6.47
N GLU A 688 9.53 -30.45 7.30
CA GLU A 688 10.92 -30.65 6.87
C GLU A 688 11.11 -32.13 6.45
N GLU A 689 11.49 -32.38 5.20
CA GLU A 689 11.84 -33.74 4.70
C GLU A 689 13.16 -34.29 5.25
#